data_AF-A0A3B7MJD2-F1
#
_entry.id   AF-A0A3B7MJD2-F1
#
_cell.length_a   1.000
_cell.length_b   1.000
_cell.length_c   1.000
_cell.angle_alpha   90.00
_cell.angle_beta   90.00
_cell.angle_gamma   90.00
#
_symmetry.space_group_name_H-M   'P 1'
#
loop_
_entity.id
_entity.type
_entity.pdbx_description
1 polymer ?
#
loop_
_entity_poly.entity_id
_entity_poly.type
_entity_poly.pdbx_seq_one_letter_code
_entity_poly.pdbx_strand_id
1 'polypeptide(L)'
;MRYPFYILLYLIVSCFSSGAQQQSIIYDATTIMNAKYGLYALLTPLPGTADGGAPFTARHPLNGKEFTPLPAKFNIDSAKAVIYEVLRRNANLPVGSTPAVIMAAYAGNPFLKTIDTDNPVAFKHGIDINAVTPFIVSNLSGGLGSNILGNIVNGTADFLIKRAQEEISISVFERLKAILAQYPEFGKLFPNTCALIEPIPAYEYSRALQAFKAAIKEDMEGFIGHIGSLYDIPRYQLLNQKVPSLTLLFSASTVIAEANGDKSFAAGVSVLSQQNFLHASNNYAAVIQTLAVISNSLTDQSLNDPPNKPLNYIHPQYIAKVTHDDPAMLALLSKVYLGLLWQKTQAITFVTNAGSQTVAQFLNRWNLSPTIQDALNVVNKIVALMQTAEDGLKEVKAWEQTSAQLTGKNQLNTKRLTYYANLVSALLDLAILYKDPAKPAVNTRIQEIATWFPQFTTAVITMVKNFSEEEYNLGIAKLADVLTILSNYLETVEKNKAETKALSSAVKLSLDGEKAAFNTRINAIDGKINAITHTGNPALDRENEALRQEYLAEKQLIQKKIEEVDAQLEDKHHLLFKLPTVIKYVNLLAAVSKAENSAAVEKLLETYALPAGSSRIKKVTDFNIAVNAYVGGFFGRSGVPGSGFTNRYGLTAPIGFSMSHGFYKAGSISAFLGVFDIGGTIRYKLDNQGKYQQDVSLAGIVSPGIHAVYGFPWYLPLSAGIGCQWVSPVTADADKISLKPSFNAFLAVDIPLFNLTRSK
;
A
#
# COMPACT_ATOMS: atom_id res chain seq x y z
N MET A 1 -1.02 -35.41 -17.54
CA MET A 1 -1.21 -34.11 -18.22
C MET A 1 -1.35 -33.03 -17.16
N ARG A 2 -0.75 -31.86 -17.40
CA ARG A 2 -0.52 -30.76 -16.45
C ARG A 2 -1.75 -29.85 -16.31
N TYR A 3 -1.88 -29.25 -15.11
CA TYR A 3 -2.74 -28.13 -14.66
C TYR A 3 -4.26 -28.41 -14.52
N PRO A 4 -4.78 -28.33 -13.29
CA PRO A 4 -5.50 -27.12 -12.88
C PRO A 4 -5.19 -26.72 -11.42
N PHE A 5 -4.47 -25.63 -11.23
CA PHE A 5 -4.20 -25.03 -9.91
C PHE A 5 -4.54 -23.52 -9.89
N TYR A 6 -5.39 -23.06 -10.82
CA TYR A 6 -5.61 -21.63 -11.08
C TYR A 6 -7.06 -21.13 -10.97
N ILE A 7 -8.04 -21.97 -10.60
CA ILE A 7 -9.46 -21.58 -10.67
C ILE A 7 -10.03 -21.12 -9.31
N LEU A 8 -9.31 -21.33 -8.21
CA LEU A 8 -9.88 -21.18 -6.88
C LEU A 8 -9.59 -19.86 -6.16
N LEU A 9 -8.60 -19.08 -6.64
CA LEU A 9 -8.36 -17.72 -6.13
C LEU A 9 -9.30 -16.66 -6.74
N TYR A 10 -10.25 -17.07 -7.61
CA TYR A 10 -11.13 -16.15 -8.34
C TYR A 10 -12.54 -15.98 -7.72
N LEU A 11 -12.86 -16.67 -6.63
CA LEU A 11 -14.22 -16.68 -6.05
C LEU A 11 -14.41 -15.82 -4.78
N ILE A 12 -13.41 -15.01 -4.40
CA ILE A 12 -13.54 -14.00 -3.32
C ILE A 12 -13.37 -12.55 -3.81
N VAL A 13 -13.16 -12.33 -5.12
CA VAL A 13 -13.19 -10.98 -5.74
C VAL A 13 -14.51 -10.69 -6.50
N SER A 14 -15.40 -11.67 -6.62
CA SER A 14 -16.66 -11.55 -7.37
C SER A 14 -17.82 -11.01 -6.52
N CYS A 15 -17.63 -9.81 -5.97
CA CYS A 15 -18.73 -8.83 -5.78
C CYS A 15 -18.38 -7.44 -6.33
N PHE A 16 -17.22 -7.27 -6.96
CA PHE A 16 -17.05 -6.21 -7.93
C PHE A 16 -17.56 -6.74 -9.25
N SER A 17 -18.69 -6.20 -9.72
CA SER A 17 -19.14 -6.42 -11.09
C SER A 17 -17.93 -6.21 -12.01
N SER A 18 -17.54 -7.25 -12.76
CA SER A 18 -16.67 -7.08 -13.91
C SER A 18 -17.35 -6.07 -14.81
N GLY A 19 -16.93 -4.81 -14.71
CA GLY A 19 -17.55 -3.71 -15.41
C GLY A 19 -17.49 -4.01 -16.89
N ALA A 20 -18.66 -4.20 -17.53
CA ALA A 20 -18.72 -4.10 -18.97
C ALA A 20 -18.02 -2.80 -19.35
N GLN A 21 -17.02 -2.88 -20.23
CA GLN A 21 -16.20 -1.75 -20.64
C GLN A 21 -17.12 -0.59 -21.06
N GLN A 22 -17.21 0.43 -20.21
CA GLN A 22 -18.22 1.48 -20.33
C GLN A 22 -17.63 2.59 -21.18
N GLN A 23 -18.32 2.93 -22.27
CA GLN A 23 -17.96 4.06 -23.12
C GLN A 23 -18.14 5.38 -22.35
N SER A 24 -17.23 6.33 -22.58
CA SER A 24 -17.30 7.66 -21.99
C SER A 24 -18.56 8.42 -22.37
N ILE A 25 -19.09 9.23 -21.44
CA ILE A 25 -20.31 10.00 -21.67
C ILE A 25 -20.16 10.95 -22.86
N ILE A 26 -18.99 11.55 -23.07
CA ILE A 26 -18.78 12.45 -24.21
C ILE A 26 -18.95 11.71 -25.55
N TYR A 27 -18.51 10.46 -25.66
CA TYR A 27 -18.71 9.62 -26.85
C TYR A 27 -20.16 9.14 -26.97
N ASP A 28 -20.81 8.83 -25.86
CA ASP A 28 -22.25 8.53 -25.82
C ASP A 28 -23.10 9.75 -26.25
N ALA A 29 -22.71 10.96 -25.83
CA ALA A 29 -23.36 12.20 -26.21
C ALA A 29 -23.17 12.51 -27.70
N THR A 30 -21.95 12.36 -28.23
CA THR A 30 -21.68 12.46 -29.67
C THR A 30 -22.50 11.43 -30.45
N THR A 31 -22.62 10.20 -29.94
CA THR A 31 -23.40 9.14 -30.58
C THR A 31 -24.88 9.50 -30.67
N ILE A 32 -25.48 10.01 -29.59
CA ILE A 32 -26.89 10.45 -29.58
C ILE A 32 -27.08 11.66 -30.50
N MET A 33 -26.16 12.63 -30.48
CA MET A 33 -26.19 13.78 -31.39
C MET A 33 -26.16 13.31 -32.85
N ASN A 34 -25.22 12.44 -33.22
CA ASN A 34 -25.11 11.88 -34.57
C ASN A 34 -26.37 11.11 -34.98
N ALA A 35 -26.93 10.30 -34.09
CA ALA A 35 -28.18 9.58 -34.33
C ALA A 35 -29.36 10.54 -34.63
N LYS A 36 -29.45 11.69 -33.93
CA LYS A 36 -30.46 12.73 -34.20
C LYS A 36 -30.35 13.39 -35.57
N TYR A 37 -29.18 13.33 -36.20
CA TYR A 37 -28.99 13.83 -37.57
C TYR A 37 -28.82 12.71 -38.60
N GLY A 38 -29.18 11.46 -38.26
CA GLY A 38 -29.15 10.34 -39.19
C GLY A 38 -27.75 9.83 -39.55
N LEU A 39 -26.75 10.10 -38.71
CA LEU A 39 -25.38 9.56 -38.83
C LEU A 39 -25.21 8.34 -37.93
N TYR A 40 -24.84 7.20 -38.54
CA TYR A 40 -24.58 5.94 -37.82
C TYR A 40 -23.08 5.70 -37.60
N ALA A 41 -22.40 6.67 -37.00
CA ALA A 41 -20.97 6.55 -36.68
C ALA A 41 -20.62 7.33 -35.42
N LEU A 42 -19.79 6.71 -34.57
CA LEU A 42 -18.98 7.43 -33.59
C LEU A 42 -17.65 7.79 -34.28
N LEU A 43 -17.34 9.09 -34.34
CA LEU A 43 -16.03 9.55 -34.79
C LEU A 43 -15.07 9.53 -33.59
N THR A 44 -13.95 8.81 -33.71
CA THR A 44 -12.87 8.78 -32.72
C THR A 44 -11.54 9.16 -33.35
N PRO A 45 -10.61 9.82 -32.63
CA PRO A 45 -9.26 10.04 -33.13
C PRO A 45 -8.56 8.70 -33.43
N LEU A 46 -7.68 8.68 -34.44
CA LEU A 46 -6.81 7.51 -34.69
C LEU A 46 -5.93 7.19 -33.47
N PRO A 47 -5.79 5.91 -33.08
CA PRO A 47 -4.89 5.52 -31.99
C PRO A 47 -3.42 5.84 -32.34
N GLY A 48 -2.71 6.55 -31.44
CA GLY A 48 -1.24 6.72 -31.52
C GLY A 48 -0.72 8.00 -32.18
N THR A 49 -1.57 8.94 -32.58
CA THR A 49 -1.15 10.23 -33.17
C THR A 49 -1.31 11.36 -32.15
N ALA A 50 -0.19 11.84 -31.59
CA ALA A 50 -0.15 12.93 -30.61
C ALA A 50 -0.30 14.33 -31.23
N ASP A 51 -0.14 14.46 -32.55
CA ASP A 51 -0.20 15.75 -33.23
C ASP A 51 -1.61 15.98 -33.80
N GLY A 52 -2.26 17.09 -33.41
CA GLY A 52 -3.66 17.45 -33.67
C GLY A 52 -4.15 17.50 -35.13
N GLY A 53 -3.43 16.93 -36.10
CA GLY A 53 -3.83 16.69 -37.49
C GLY A 53 -4.45 15.30 -37.76
N ALA A 54 -4.65 14.45 -36.75
CA ALA A 54 -5.08 13.06 -36.93
C ALA A 54 -6.41 12.89 -37.72
N PRO A 55 -6.46 11.98 -38.72
CA PRO A 55 -7.72 11.51 -39.30
C PRO A 55 -8.63 10.87 -38.24
N PHE A 56 -9.95 11.01 -38.38
CA PHE A 56 -10.91 10.27 -37.54
C PHE A 56 -11.13 8.88 -38.10
N THR A 57 -11.26 7.89 -37.22
CA THR A 57 -11.88 6.61 -37.56
C THR A 57 -13.36 6.65 -37.21
N ALA A 58 -14.17 6.03 -38.06
CA ALA A 58 -15.58 5.81 -37.80
C ALA A 58 -15.76 4.44 -37.14
N ARG A 59 -16.37 4.44 -35.95
CA ARG A 59 -16.68 3.24 -35.18
C ARG A 59 -18.19 3.06 -35.03
N HIS A 60 -18.61 1.81 -34.99
CA HIS A 60 -20.00 1.42 -34.81
C HIS A 60 -20.48 1.78 -33.40
N PRO A 61 -21.55 2.58 -33.25
CA PRO A 61 -21.90 3.19 -31.96
C PRO A 61 -22.33 2.21 -30.86
N LEU A 62 -22.76 0.99 -31.24
CA LEU A 62 -23.25 -0.02 -30.29
C LEU A 62 -22.21 -1.06 -29.88
N ASN A 63 -21.12 -1.19 -30.65
CA ASN A 63 -20.14 -2.24 -30.43
C ASN A 63 -18.70 -1.77 -30.67
N GLY A 64 -18.44 -0.51 -31.02
CA GLY A 64 -17.11 0.06 -31.16
C GLY A 64 -16.24 -0.49 -32.30
N LYS A 65 -16.75 -1.40 -33.15
CA LYS A 65 -15.98 -1.94 -34.28
C LYS A 65 -15.79 -0.87 -35.37
N GLU A 66 -14.61 -0.79 -35.98
CA GLU A 66 -14.33 0.14 -37.07
C GLU A 66 -15.13 -0.20 -38.34
N PHE A 67 -15.59 0.83 -39.04
CA PHE A 67 -16.27 0.68 -40.33
C PHE A 67 -15.26 0.54 -41.47
N THR A 68 -15.55 -0.33 -42.44
CA THR A 68 -14.82 -0.41 -43.71
C THR A 68 -15.79 -0.83 -44.83
N PRO A 69 -16.38 0.09 -45.63
CA PRO A 69 -16.39 1.57 -45.58
C PRO A 69 -17.47 2.17 -44.65
N LEU A 70 -17.47 3.51 -44.48
CA LEU A 70 -18.48 4.28 -43.72
C LEU A 70 -19.92 3.91 -44.14
N PRO A 71 -20.86 3.68 -43.20
CA PRO A 71 -22.21 3.22 -43.52
C PRO A 71 -23.04 4.31 -44.21
N ALA A 72 -23.90 3.89 -45.14
CA ALA A 72 -24.83 4.77 -45.86
C ALA A 72 -25.89 5.40 -44.92
N LYS A 73 -26.61 6.42 -45.43
CA LYS A 73 -27.67 7.17 -44.71
C LYS A 73 -28.59 6.27 -43.87
N PHE A 74 -28.83 6.70 -42.63
CA PHE A 74 -29.55 5.95 -41.61
C PHE A 74 -31.05 6.29 -41.55
N ASN A 75 -31.92 5.32 -41.22
CA ASN A 75 -33.36 5.54 -41.05
C ASN A 75 -33.75 5.87 -39.59
N ILE A 76 -34.95 6.41 -39.39
CA ILE A 76 -35.44 6.95 -38.10
C ILE A 76 -35.54 5.85 -37.02
N ASP A 77 -35.98 4.64 -37.38
CA ASP A 77 -36.15 3.55 -36.42
C ASP A 77 -34.81 3.06 -35.86
N SER A 78 -33.79 3.02 -36.71
CA SER A 78 -32.45 2.65 -36.30
C SER A 78 -31.80 3.76 -35.45
N ALA A 79 -32.12 5.04 -35.68
CA ALA A 79 -31.70 6.17 -34.83
C ALA A 79 -32.26 6.06 -33.41
N LYS A 80 -33.54 5.72 -33.28
CA LYS A 80 -34.18 5.47 -31.98
C LYS A 80 -33.54 4.29 -31.24
N ALA A 81 -33.25 3.19 -31.95
CA ALA A 81 -32.57 2.04 -31.35
C ALA A 81 -31.19 2.40 -30.78
N VAL A 82 -30.41 3.24 -31.47
CA VAL A 82 -29.12 3.74 -30.97
C VAL A 82 -29.28 4.58 -29.72
N ILE A 83 -30.22 5.52 -29.73
CA ILE A 83 -30.50 6.38 -28.58
C ILE A 83 -30.88 5.52 -27.36
N TYR A 84 -31.80 4.56 -27.51
CA TYR A 84 -32.20 3.69 -26.41
C TYR A 84 -31.06 2.84 -25.86
N GLU A 85 -30.18 2.32 -26.71
CA GLU A 85 -29.06 1.51 -26.25
C GLU A 85 -28.02 2.34 -25.50
N VAL A 86 -27.77 3.57 -25.92
CA VAL A 86 -26.91 4.52 -25.17
C VAL A 86 -27.55 4.87 -23.82
N LEU A 87 -28.85 5.22 -23.80
CA LEU A 87 -29.57 5.52 -22.55
C LEU A 87 -29.58 4.30 -21.60
N ARG A 88 -29.82 3.10 -22.11
CA ARG A 88 -29.77 1.85 -21.33
C ARG A 88 -28.40 1.66 -20.68
N ARG A 89 -27.32 1.77 -21.46
CA ARG A 89 -25.94 1.64 -20.96
C ARG A 89 -25.61 2.72 -19.94
N ASN A 90 -26.00 3.97 -20.18
CA ASN A 90 -25.75 5.08 -19.27
C ASN A 90 -26.49 4.89 -17.93
N ALA A 91 -27.74 4.42 -17.95
CA ALA A 91 -28.51 4.10 -16.76
C ALA A 91 -28.13 2.76 -16.08
N ASN A 92 -27.14 2.03 -16.60
CA ASN A 92 -26.74 0.70 -16.13
C ASN A 92 -27.92 -0.31 -16.08
N LEU A 93 -28.87 -0.20 -17.02
CA LEU A 93 -30.02 -1.10 -17.11
C LEU A 93 -29.64 -2.44 -17.77
N PRO A 94 -30.28 -3.58 -17.42
CA PRO A 94 -29.98 -4.87 -18.02
C PRO A 94 -30.09 -4.88 -19.56
N VAL A 95 -29.24 -5.67 -20.22
CA VAL A 95 -29.32 -5.89 -21.68
C VAL A 95 -30.71 -6.46 -22.03
N GLY A 96 -31.36 -5.91 -23.05
CA GLY A 96 -32.72 -6.29 -23.45
C GLY A 96 -33.85 -5.51 -22.77
N SER A 97 -33.53 -4.50 -21.93
CA SER A 97 -34.55 -3.58 -21.36
C SER A 97 -35.37 -2.92 -22.47
N THR A 98 -36.70 -2.87 -22.31
CA THR A 98 -37.61 -2.28 -23.31
C THR A 98 -37.49 -0.75 -23.34
N PRO A 99 -37.82 -0.09 -24.45
CA PRO A 99 -37.84 1.37 -24.54
C PRO A 99 -38.66 2.05 -23.43
N ALA A 100 -39.79 1.45 -23.02
CA ALA A 100 -40.61 1.98 -21.92
C ALA A 100 -39.89 1.96 -20.57
N VAL A 101 -39.17 0.86 -20.26
CA VAL A 101 -38.36 0.76 -19.04
C VAL A 101 -37.20 1.75 -19.07
N ILE A 102 -36.56 1.91 -20.23
CA ILE A 102 -35.47 2.87 -20.42
C ILE A 102 -35.99 4.29 -20.19
N MET A 103 -37.06 4.71 -20.85
CA MET A 103 -37.58 6.07 -20.71
C MET A 103 -38.16 6.35 -19.32
N ALA A 104 -38.72 5.35 -18.63
CA ALA A 104 -39.12 5.49 -17.24
C ALA A 104 -37.93 5.86 -16.32
N ALA A 105 -36.73 5.31 -16.57
CA ALA A 105 -35.53 5.66 -15.81
C ALA A 105 -35.07 7.11 -16.03
N TYR A 106 -35.48 7.75 -17.12
CA TYR A 106 -35.16 9.14 -17.46
C TYR A 106 -36.31 10.13 -17.23
N ALA A 107 -37.45 9.70 -16.66
CA ALA A 107 -38.61 10.57 -16.47
C ALA A 107 -38.31 11.82 -15.61
N GLY A 108 -37.42 11.70 -14.63
CA GLY A 108 -36.96 12.80 -13.79
C GLY A 108 -35.87 13.68 -14.41
N ASN A 109 -35.28 13.26 -15.53
CA ASN A 109 -34.15 13.92 -16.18
C ASN A 109 -34.64 15.07 -17.06
N PRO A 110 -34.39 16.34 -16.69
CA PRO A 110 -34.99 17.47 -17.39
C PRO A 110 -34.43 17.67 -18.81
N PHE A 111 -33.26 17.10 -19.10
CA PHE A 111 -32.57 17.25 -20.39
C PHE A 111 -33.00 16.19 -21.41
N LEU A 112 -33.24 14.95 -20.97
CA LEU A 112 -33.42 13.78 -21.84
C LEU A 112 -34.82 13.18 -21.82
N LYS A 113 -35.71 13.60 -20.92
CA LYS A 113 -37.08 13.04 -20.80
C LYS A 113 -37.94 13.11 -22.07
N THR A 114 -37.59 13.94 -23.06
CA THR A 114 -38.30 14.07 -24.35
C THR A 114 -37.41 13.73 -25.54
N ILE A 115 -36.30 13.02 -25.34
CA ILE A 115 -35.31 12.84 -26.39
C ILE A 115 -35.78 11.97 -27.56
N ASP A 116 -36.79 11.14 -27.33
CA ASP A 116 -37.43 10.23 -28.28
C ASP A 116 -38.54 10.87 -29.13
N THR A 117 -39.02 12.06 -28.73
CA THR A 117 -40.09 12.81 -29.42
C THR A 117 -39.59 13.84 -30.44
N ASP A 118 -38.29 14.12 -30.47
CA ASP A 118 -37.70 15.06 -31.43
C ASP A 118 -37.41 14.34 -32.78
N ASN A 119 -38.07 14.76 -33.86
CA ASN A 119 -37.83 14.19 -35.20
C ASN A 119 -36.41 14.52 -35.71
N PRO A 120 -35.71 13.58 -36.39
CA PRO A 120 -34.37 13.82 -36.92
C PRO A 120 -34.34 14.96 -37.94
N VAL A 121 -33.32 15.83 -37.87
CA VAL A 121 -33.13 16.95 -38.80
C VAL A 121 -32.11 16.54 -39.87
N ALA A 122 -32.42 16.72 -41.15
CA ALA A 122 -31.52 16.36 -42.25
C ALA A 122 -30.32 17.33 -42.36
N PHE A 123 -29.11 16.79 -42.53
CA PHE A 123 -27.90 17.57 -42.82
C PHE A 123 -27.99 18.32 -44.16
N LYS A 124 -27.44 19.55 -44.21
CA LYS A 124 -27.06 20.24 -45.45
C LYS A 124 -25.52 20.22 -45.63
N HIS A 125 -25.09 19.59 -46.74
CA HIS A 125 -23.80 19.63 -47.46
C HIS A 125 -22.48 19.04 -46.86
N GLY A 126 -22.00 17.94 -47.46
CA GLY A 126 -20.83 17.86 -48.37
C GLY A 126 -19.39 17.84 -47.82
N ILE A 127 -18.79 16.65 -47.63
CA ILE A 127 -17.32 16.43 -47.65
C ILE A 127 -17.00 15.10 -48.37
N ASP A 128 -16.03 15.14 -49.28
CA ASP A 128 -15.52 14.05 -50.13
C ASP A 128 -14.41 13.24 -49.43
N ILE A 129 -14.39 11.91 -49.61
CA ILE A 129 -13.68 10.96 -48.71
C ILE A 129 -12.75 9.98 -49.45
N ASN A 130 -11.97 10.42 -50.44
CA ASN A 130 -11.02 9.52 -51.12
C ASN A 130 -9.64 10.15 -51.33
N ALA A 131 -8.65 9.72 -50.52
CA ALA A 131 -7.29 9.33 -50.96
C ALA A 131 -6.31 9.15 -49.78
N VAL A 132 -5.91 7.90 -49.46
CA VAL A 132 -4.56 7.57 -48.96
C VAL A 132 -4.18 6.13 -49.34
N THR A 133 -3.01 5.96 -49.97
CA THR A 133 -2.33 4.68 -50.26
C THR A 133 -1.35 4.29 -49.14
N PRO A 134 -1.09 3.00 -48.85
CA PRO A 134 -0.20 2.56 -47.77
C PRO A 134 1.26 2.38 -48.22
N PHE A 135 2.20 2.62 -47.29
CA PHE A 135 3.63 2.27 -47.44
C PHE A 135 4.06 1.40 -46.24
N ILE A 136 4.76 0.29 -46.52
CA ILE A 136 5.31 -0.69 -45.58
C ILE A 136 6.84 -0.61 -45.65
N VAL A 137 7.55 -0.61 -44.51
CA VAL A 137 8.89 -1.23 -44.37
C VAL A 137 9.05 -1.85 -42.98
N SER A 138 9.69 -3.01 -42.95
CA SER A 138 9.92 -3.97 -41.85
C SER A 138 11.35 -3.96 -41.26
N ASN A 139 11.46 -4.44 -40.01
CA ASN A 139 12.50 -5.27 -39.32
C ASN A 139 14.00 -4.87 -39.27
N LEU A 140 14.54 -4.86 -38.02
CA LEU A 140 15.91 -5.26 -37.61
C LEU A 140 15.93 -5.33 -36.05
N SER A 141 15.91 -6.48 -35.33
CA SER A 141 16.87 -7.58 -35.10
C SER A 141 18.13 -7.25 -34.26
N GLY A 142 18.29 -7.98 -33.13
CA GLY A 142 19.55 -8.23 -32.40
C GLY A 142 19.61 -7.63 -30.99
N GLY A 143 20.01 -8.31 -29.91
CA GLY A 143 20.51 -9.67 -29.74
C GLY A 143 20.68 -10.00 -28.25
N LEU A 144 20.43 -11.26 -27.91
CA LEU A 144 20.72 -11.91 -26.63
C LEU A 144 22.23 -12.17 -26.49
N GLY A 145 22.78 -11.97 -25.29
CA GLY A 145 24.14 -12.37 -24.92
C GLY A 145 24.16 -12.94 -23.50
N SER A 146 24.71 -14.16 -23.37
CA SER A 146 24.65 -15.05 -22.21
C SER A 146 25.90 -15.02 -21.32
N ASN A 147 25.71 -15.43 -20.05
CA ASN A 147 26.67 -16.05 -19.12
C ASN A 147 27.80 -15.13 -18.59
N ILE A 148 28.16 -15.19 -17.31
CA ILE A 148 29.09 -16.20 -16.74
C ILE A 148 28.94 -16.24 -15.20
N LEU A 149 28.83 -17.46 -14.66
CA LEU A 149 28.90 -17.85 -13.25
C LEU A 149 30.30 -17.60 -12.64
N GLY A 150 30.38 -17.35 -11.32
CA GLY A 150 31.65 -17.35 -10.56
C GLY A 150 31.46 -17.50 -9.04
N ASN A 151 31.88 -18.65 -8.51
CA ASN A 151 31.69 -19.21 -7.16
C ASN A 151 32.22 -18.38 -5.95
N ILE A 152 31.53 -18.37 -4.80
CA ILE A 152 31.72 -19.16 -3.55
C ILE A 152 33.12 -19.04 -2.90
N VAL A 153 33.18 -18.63 -1.63
CA VAL A 153 33.73 -19.35 -0.44
C VAL A 153 34.10 -18.35 0.67
N ASN A 154 33.45 -18.47 1.84
CA ASN A 154 34.11 -18.64 3.14
C ASN A 154 33.04 -18.81 4.24
N GLY A 155 33.04 -19.97 4.89
CA GLY A 155 32.09 -20.31 5.94
C GLY A 155 32.73 -21.28 6.92
N THR A 156 33.00 -20.80 8.13
CA THR A 156 33.05 -21.60 9.37
C THR A 156 33.28 -20.73 10.62
N ALA A 157 33.71 -19.46 10.50
CA ALA A 157 33.69 -18.49 11.61
C ALA A 157 32.35 -17.73 11.74
N ASP A 158 31.61 -17.58 10.64
CA ASP A 158 30.26 -16.97 10.64
C ASP A 158 29.24 -17.85 11.37
N PHE A 159 29.44 -19.16 11.46
CA PHE A 159 28.48 -20.08 12.08
C PHE A 159 28.29 -19.86 13.60
N LEU A 160 29.31 -19.35 14.29
CA LEU A 160 29.28 -19.13 15.75
C LEU A 160 28.83 -17.72 16.15
N ILE A 161 29.09 -16.71 15.30
CA ILE A 161 28.57 -15.34 15.48
C ILE A 161 27.09 -15.26 15.03
N LYS A 162 26.76 -15.98 13.96
CA LYS A 162 25.39 -16.06 13.43
C LYS A 162 24.44 -16.71 14.43
N ARG A 163 24.86 -17.67 15.25
CA ARG A 163 24.00 -18.29 16.28
C ARG A 163 23.69 -17.40 17.49
N ALA A 164 24.63 -16.54 17.91
CA ALA A 164 24.37 -15.58 19.00
C ALA A 164 23.50 -14.39 18.53
N GLN A 165 23.68 -13.95 17.28
CA GLN A 165 22.83 -12.94 16.63
C GLN A 165 21.45 -13.48 16.25
N GLU A 166 21.34 -14.76 15.90
CA GLU A 166 20.07 -15.44 15.61
C GLU A 166 19.15 -15.45 16.85
N GLU A 167 19.67 -15.64 18.06
CA GLU A 167 18.84 -15.70 19.29
C GLU A 167 18.31 -14.34 19.79
N ILE A 168 19.10 -13.27 19.67
CA ILE A 168 18.63 -11.90 19.95
C ILE A 168 17.61 -11.48 18.89
N SER A 169 17.89 -11.79 17.62
CA SER A 169 16.97 -11.56 16.51
C SER A 169 15.65 -12.31 16.66
N ILE A 170 15.64 -13.54 17.22
CA ILE A 170 14.41 -14.30 17.49
C ILE A 170 13.47 -13.52 18.41
N SER A 171 13.96 -13.02 19.54
CA SER A 171 13.13 -12.31 20.54
C SER A 171 12.59 -10.98 20.01
N VAL A 172 13.41 -10.31 19.22
CA VAL A 172 13.09 -9.06 18.54
C VAL A 172 12.05 -9.28 17.45
N PHE A 173 12.20 -10.36 16.68
CA PHE A 173 11.31 -10.71 15.58
C PHE A 173 9.94 -11.16 16.08
N GLU A 174 9.88 -11.95 17.15
CA GLU A 174 8.61 -12.30 17.82
C GLU A 174 7.89 -11.05 18.34
N ARG A 175 8.63 -10.07 18.86
CA ARG A 175 8.04 -8.80 19.29
C ARG A 175 7.58 -7.93 18.12
N LEU A 176 8.33 -7.91 17.02
CA LEU A 176 7.92 -7.23 15.79
C LEU A 176 6.64 -7.85 15.23
N LYS A 177 6.55 -9.18 15.16
CA LYS A 177 5.33 -9.91 14.84
C LYS A 177 4.16 -9.51 15.74
N ALA A 178 4.39 -9.48 17.05
CA ALA A 178 3.36 -9.08 18.00
C ALA A 178 2.87 -7.64 17.75
N ILE A 179 3.77 -6.71 17.42
CA ILE A 179 3.42 -5.32 17.07
C ILE A 179 2.63 -5.26 15.75
N LEU A 180 3.09 -5.96 14.71
CA LEU A 180 2.42 -5.97 13.40
C LEU A 180 1.03 -6.60 13.50
N ALA A 181 0.88 -7.66 14.30
CA ALA A 181 -0.40 -8.31 14.58
C ALA A 181 -1.32 -7.46 15.46
N GLN A 182 -0.77 -6.62 16.34
CA GLN A 182 -1.55 -5.77 17.25
C GLN A 182 -2.34 -4.67 16.53
N TYR A 183 -1.87 -4.19 15.38
CA TYR A 183 -2.47 -3.06 14.66
C TYR A 183 -2.86 -3.46 13.23
N PRO A 184 -4.16 -3.55 12.90
CA PRO A 184 -4.61 -3.93 11.56
C PRO A 184 -4.17 -2.94 10.45
N GLU A 185 -3.74 -1.73 10.81
CA GLU A 185 -3.13 -0.77 9.90
C GLU A 185 -1.89 -1.33 9.21
N PHE A 186 -1.07 -2.16 9.88
CA PHE A 186 0.13 -2.72 9.27
C PHE A 186 -0.22 -3.71 8.16
N GLY A 187 -1.27 -4.50 8.32
CA GLY A 187 -1.75 -5.39 7.25
C GLY A 187 -2.25 -4.64 6.01
N LYS A 188 -2.67 -3.38 6.17
CA LYS A 188 -3.07 -2.51 5.06
C LYS A 188 -1.91 -1.74 4.45
N LEU A 189 -1.05 -1.15 5.27
CA LEU A 189 0.06 -0.30 4.84
C LEU A 189 1.30 -1.09 4.38
N PHE A 190 1.49 -2.30 4.92
CA PHE A 190 2.63 -3.18 4.68
C PHE A 190 2.18 -4.62 4.38
N PRO A 191 1.37 -4.83 3.33
CA PRO A 191 0.80 -6.13 3.03
C PRO A 191 1.86 -7.20 2.74
N ASN A 192 2.92 -6.87 1.98
CA ASN A 192 3.95 -7.85 1.62
C ASN A 192 4.81 -8.22 2.83
N THR A 193 5.15 -7.24 3.67
CA THR A 193 5.89 -7.42 4.92
C THR A 193 5.12 -8.31 5.88
N CYS A 194 3.82 -8.07 6.05
CA CYS A 194 2.98 -8.87 6.95
C CYS A 194 2.79 -10.30 6.42
N ALA A 195 2.54 -10.46 5.12
CA ALA A 195 2.38 -11.77 4.49
C ALA A 195 3.66 -12.61 4.57
N LEU A 196 4.83 -11.97 4.49
CA LEU A 196 6.12 -12.65 4.60
C LEU A 196 6.50 -12.96 6.05
N ILE A 197 6.26 -12.04 6.99
CA ILE A 197 6.72 -12.20 8.38
C ILE A 197 5.92 -13.23 9.15
N GLU A 198 4.63 -13.36 8.85
CA GLU A 198 3.68 -14.18 9.58
C GLU A 198 4.02 -15.68 9.58
N PRO A 199 4.29 -16.34 8.44
CA PRO A 199 4.57 -17.78 8.39
C PRO A 199 5.99 -18.17 8.82
N ILE A 200 6.93 -17.22 8.92
CA ILE A 200 8.34 -17.51 9.14
C ILE A 200 8.62 -17.73 10.63
N PRO A 201 9.09 -18.91 11.07
CA PRO A 201 9.49 -19.11 12.46
C PRO A 201 10.65 -18.18 12.81
N ALA A 202 10.65 -17.59 14.02
CA ALA A 202 11.63 -16.58 14.38
C ALA A 202 13.10 -17.01 14.26
N TYR A 203 13.39 -18.31 14.37
CA TYR A 203 14.75 -18.85 14.22
C TYR A 203 15.25 -18.89 12.77
N GLU A 204 14.37 -18.70 11.79
CA GLU A 204 14.74 -18.60 10.37
C GLU A 204 14.92 -17.15 9.90
N TYR A 205 14.77 -16.18 10.81
CA TYR A 205 14.85 -14.75 10.50
C TYR A 205 16.13 -14.37 9.74
N SER A 206 17.31 -14.89 10.15
CA SER A 206 18.57 -14.56 9.45
C SER A 206 18.58 -15.02 7.98
N ARG A 207 17.82 -16.06 7.63
CA ARG A 207 17.68 -16.54 6.25
C ARG A 207 16.65 -15.73 5.47
N ALA A 208 15.63 -15.23 6.17
CA ALA A 208 14.56 -14.43 5.60
C ALA A 208 14.86 -12.93 5.51
N LEU A 209 15.91 -12.43 6.20
CA LEU A 209 16.15 -10.99 6.35
C LEU A 209 16.23 -10.23 5.03
N GLN A 210 16.88 -10.80 4.01
CA GLN A 210 16.96 -10.14 2.70
C GLN A 210 15.58 -10.05 2.03
N ALA A 211 14.78 -11.13 2.09
CA ALA A 211 13.41 -11.13 1.60
C ALA A 211 12.53 -10.16 2.41
N PHE A 212 12.73 -10.08 3.73
CA PHE A 212 12.03 -9.18 4.62
C PHE A 212 12.33 -7.71 4.33
N LYS A 213 13.62 -7.37 4.15
CA LYS A 213 14.02 -6.03 3.71
C LYS A 213 13.47 -5.69 2.32
N ALA A 214 13.44 -6.65 1.40
CA ALA A 214 12.86 -6.46 0.08
C ALA A 214 11.35 -6.20 0.16
N ALA A 215 10.61 -6.98 0.96
CA ALA A 215 9.18 -6.78 1.19
C ALA A 215 8.88 -5.42 1.84
N ILE A 216 9.67 -4.99 2.83
CA ILE A 216 9.53 -3.65 3.42
C ILE A 216 9.83 -2.58 2.37
N LYS A 217 10.85 -2.76 1.53
CA LYS A 217 11.19 -1.80 0.47
C LYS A 217 10.04 -1.68 -0.54
N GLU A 218 9.48 -2.81 -0.97
CA GLU A 218 8.33 -2.86 -1.88
C GLU A 218 7.09 -2.18 -1.25
N ASP A 219 6.81 -2.46 0.03
CA ASP A 219 5.72 -1.81 0.75
C ASP A 219 5.97 -0.31 0.97
N MET A 220 7.23 0.13 1.14
CA MET A 220 7.60 1.55 1.22
C MET A 220 7.41 2.26 -0.12
N GLU A 221 7.75 1.61 -1.23
CA GLU A 221 7.50 2.12 -2.58
C GLU A 221 5.99 2.20 -2.88
N GLY A 222 5.20 1.22 -2.43
CA GLY A 222 3.74 1.18 -2.55
C GLY A 222 2.95 1.94 -1.49
N PHE A 223 3.61 2.45 -0.44
CA PHE A 223 2.99 2.93 0.80
C PHE A 223 1.87 3.95 0.57
N ILE A 224 2.08 4.88 -0.37
CA ILE A 224 1.12 5.94 -0.67
C ILE A 224 -0.17 5.36 -1.26
N GLY A 225 -0.07 4.33 -2.11
CA GLY A 225 -1.24 3.63 -2.64
C GLY A 225 -2.01 2.86 -1.56
N HIS A 226 -1.30 2.41 -0.52
CA HIS A 226 -1.90 1.67 0.58
C HIS A 226 -2.69 2.54 1.57
N ILE A 227 -2.43 3.85 1.66
CA ILE A 227 -3.13 4.75 2.61
C ILE A 227 -4.65 4.72 2.41
N GLY A 228 -5.14 4.66 1.17
CA GLY A 228 -6.58 4.60 0.88
C GLY A 228 -7.26 3.35 1.45
N SER A 229 -6.53 2.24 1.54
CA SER A 229 -7.04 0.97 2.06
C SER A 229 -7.27 0.97 3.58
N LEU A 230 -6.78 1.98 4.30
CA LEU A 230 -7.10 2.17 5.71
C LEU A 230 -8.60 2.37 5.94
N TYR A 231 -9.33 2.91 4.96
CA TYR A 231 -10.78 3.07 5.04
C TYR A 231 -11.54 1.74 5.14
N ASP A 232 -10.95 0.63 4.70
CA ASP A 232 -11.57 -0.69 4.85
C ASP A 232 -11.66 -1.12 6.33
N ILE A 233 -10.86 -0.51 7.20
CA ILE A 233 -10.91 -0.77 8.64
C ILE A 233 -12.08 0.06 9.23
N PRO A 234 -13.07 -0.56 9.90
CA PRO A 234 -14.31 0.12 10.30
C PRO A 234 -14.14 1.42 11.09
N ARG A 235 -13.09 1.50 11.92
CA ARG A 235 -12.82 2.72 12.71
C ARG A 235 -12.45 3.92 11.84
N TYR A 236 -11.81 3.73 10.69
CA TYR A 236 -11.49 4.83 9.78
C TYR A 236 -12.74 5.28 9.01
N GLN A 237 -13.71 4.40 8.81
CA GLN A 237 -15.03 4.77 8.30
C GLN A 237 -15.75 5.68 9.29
N LEU A 238 -15.75 5.30 10.57
CA LEU A 238 -16.32 6.10 11.65
C LEU A 238 -15.60 7.44 11.81
N LEU A 239 -14.26 7.45 11.77
CA LEU A 239 -13.49 8.69 11.81
C LEU A 239 -13.78 9.58 10.60
N ASN A 240 -13.91 9.02 9.40
CA ASN A 240 -14.27 9.81 8.20
C ASN A 240 -15.68 10.42 8.30
N GLN A 241 -16.61 9.82 9.06
CA GLN A 241 -17.90 10.46 9.34
C GLN A 241 -17.76 11.69 10.25
N LYS A 242 -16.77 11.70 11.15
CA LYS A 242 -16.52 12.81 12.10
C LYS A 242 -15.55 13.86 11.59
N VAL A 243 -14.59 13.43 10.77
CA VAL A 243 -13.56 14.25 10.13
C VAL A 243 -13.59 13.99 8.61
N PRO A 244 -14.58 14.52 7.87
CA PRO A 244 -14.77 14.22 6.46
C PRO A 244 -13.60 14.61 5.54
N SER A 245 -12.71 15.49 5.99
CA SER A 245 -11.49 15.85 5.27
C SER A 245 -10.55 14.67 5.06
N LEU A 246 -10.68 13.57 5.83
CA LEU A 246 -10.02 12.29 5.57
C LEU A 246 -10.26 11.77 4.15
N THR A 247 -11.46 12.01 3.60
CA THR A 247 -11.81 11.65 2.24
C THR A 247 -10.82 12.28 1.24
N LEU A 248 -10.35 13.51 1.49
CA LEU A 248 -9.38 14.19 0.63
C LEU A 248 -7.99 13.57 0.71
N LEU A 249 -7.57 13.12 1.89
CA LEU A 249 -6.32 12.38 2.06
C LEU A 249 -6.38 11.08 1.25
N PHE A 250 -7.42 10.27 1.44
CA PHE A 250 -7.56 9.00 0.71
C PHE A 250 -7.62 9.22 -0.80
N SER A 251 -8.36 10.25 -1.24
CA SER A 251 -8.45 10.62 -2.66
C SER A 251 -7.10 11.04 -3.23
N ALA A 252 -6.34 11.85 -2.49
CA ALA A 252 -5.01 12.31 -2.89
C ALA A 252 -4.04 11.13 -3.00
N SER A 253 -4.02 10.26 -1.99
CA SER A 253 -3.22 9.04 -1.96
C SER A 253 -3.51 8.13 -3.14
N THR A 254 -4.79 7.83 -3.44
CA THR A 254 -5.16 6.97 -4.57
C THR A 254 -4.75 7.58 -5.90
N VAL A 255 -5.11 8.84 -6.17
CA VAL A 255 -4.83 9.47 -7.48
C VAL A 255 -3.32 9.61 -7.71
N ILE A 256 -2.58 10.06 -6.69
CA ILE A 256 -1.14 10.28 -6.83
C ILE A 256 -0.40 8.96 -6.87
N ALA A 257 -0.80 7.91 -6.15
CA ALA A 257 -0.13 6.61 -6.24
C ALA A 257 -0.22 6.02 -7.65
N GLU A 258 -1.42 6.03 -8.23
CA GLU A 258 -1.65 5.52 -9.59
C GLU A 258 -0.91 6.38 -10.63
N ALA A 259 -1.06 7.70 -10.53
CA ALA A 259 -0.39 8.61 -11.44
C ALA A 259 1.13 8.64 -11.23
N ASN A 260 1.66 8.22 -10.07
CA ASN A 260 3.10 8.11 -9.81
C ASN A 260 3.75 6.95 -10.56
N GLY A 261 3.02 5.85 -10.75
CA GLY A 261 3.43 4.76 -11.61
C GLY A 261 3.40 5.14 -13.09
N ASP A 262 3.27 4.14 -13.95
CA ASP A 262 3.24 4.34 -15.41
C ASP A 262 1.84 4.72 -15.94
N LYS A 263 0.86 4.87 -15.05
CA LYS A 263 -0.50 5.21 -15.43
C LYS A 263 -0.69 6.72 -15.58
N SER A 264 -1.64 7.08 -16.41
CA SER A 264 -2.14 8.44 -16.61
C SER A 264 -2.90 8.96 -15.39
N PHE A 265 -3.04 10.27 -15.29
CA PHE A 265 -3.87 10.91 -14.28
C PHE A 265 -5.34 10.51 -14.44
N ALA A 266 -5.84 10.41 -15.68
CA ALA A 266 -7.17 9.90 -15.97
C ALA A 266 -7.39 8.46 -15.45
N ALA A 267 -6.39 7.58 -15.57
CA ALA A 267 -6.44 6.25 -14.96
C ALA A 267 -6.50 6.32 -13.43
N GLY A 268 -5.72 7.21 -12.81
CA GLY A 268 -5.77 7.43 -11.36
C GLY A 268 -7.13 7.91 -10.86
N VAL A 269 -7.79 8.83 -11.57
CA VAL A 269 -9.14 9.28 -11.23
C VAL A 269 -10.19 8.18 -11.48
N SER A 270 -9.99 7.35 -12.49
CA SER A 270 -10.84 6.18 -12.72
C SER A 270 -10.75 5.16 -11.58
N VAL A 271 -9.55 4.86 -11.09
CA VAL A 271 -9.34 4.01 -9.89
C VAL A 271 -9.95 4.66 -8.65
N LEU A 272 -9.79 5.98 -8.48
CA LEU A 272 -10.41 6.75 -7.40
C LEU A 272 -11.94 6.57 -7.39
N SER A 273 -12.59 6.61 -8.56
CA SER A 273 -14.05 6.47 -8.69
C SER A 273 -14.62 5.14 -8.17
N GLN A 274 -13.77 4.12 -8.01
CA GLN A 274 -14.12 2.78 -7.57
C GLN A 274 -13.90 2.59 -6.06
N GLN A 275 -13.36 3.59 -5.36
CA GLN A 275 -13.00 3.47 -3.96
C GLN A 275 -14.21 3.60 -3.02
N ASN A 276 -14.31 2.69 -2.06
CA ASN A 276 -15.41 2.63 -1.10
C ASN A 276 -15.59 3.92 -0.29
N PHE A 277 -14.50 4.64 0.01
CA PHE A 277 -14.56 5.88 0.79
C PHE A 277 -15.31 7.02 0.11
N LEU A 278 -15.50 6.97 -1.22
CA LEU A 278 -16.31 7.94 -1.95
C LEU A 278 -17.82 7.72 -1.80
N HIS A 279 -18.24 6.59 -1.25
CA HIS A 279 -19.64 6.32 -0.93
C HIS A 279 -20.00 6.68 0.52
N ALA A 280 -19.05 7.25 1.27
CA ALA A 280 -19.32 7.76 2.61
C ALA A 280 -20.39 8.88 2.55
N SER A 281 -21.32 8.87 3.50
CA SER A 281 -22.41 9.87 3.57
C SER A 281 -21.93 11.23 4.09
N ASN A 282 -21.04 11.89 3.35
CA ASN A 282 -20.54 13.22 3.64
C ASN A 282 -20.30 14.03 2.35
N ASN A 283 -20.25 15.35 2.46
CA ASN A 283 -20.15 16.22 1.29
C ASN A 283 -18.78 16.20 0.60
N TYR A 284 -17.70 15.80 1.30
CA TYR A 284 -16.38 15.68 0.68
C TYR A 284 -16.38 14.51 -0.30
N ALA A 285 -16.91 13.37 0.13
CA ALA A 285 -17.11 12.19 -0.70
C ALA A 285 -18.03 12.49 -1.88
N ALA A 286 -19.17 13.15 -1.66
CA ALA A 286 -20.10 13.54 -2.72
C ALA A 286 -19.43 14.42 -3.79
N VAL A 287 -18.64 15.43 -3.39
CA VAL A 287 -17.94 16.31 -4.33
C VAL A 287 -16.87 15.55 -5.09
N ILE A 288 -15.99 14.80 -4.42
CA ILE A 288 -14.93 14.06 -5.11
C ILE A 288 -15.52 12.99 -6.04
N GLN A 289 -16.56 12.27 -5.63
CA GLN A 289 -17.27 11.32 -6.48
C GLN A 289 -17.85 12.01 -7.72
N THR A 290 -18.40 13.22 -7.56
CA THR A 290 -18.90 14.02 -8.68
C THR A 290 -17.77 14.38 -9.65
N LEU A 291 -16.62 14.86 -9.15
CA LEU A 291 -15.47 15.20 -9.98
C LEU A 291 -14.92 13.98 -10.72
N ALA A 292 -14.88 12.82 -10.06
CA ALA A 292 -14.45 11.57 -10.66
C ALA A 292 -15.41 11.13 -11.78
N VAL A 293 -16.73 11.27 -11.58
CA VAL A 293 -17.73 11.02 -12.63
C VAL A 293 -17.52 11.95 -13.82
N ILE A 294 -17.34 13.26 -13.61
CA ILE A 294 -17.09 14.22 -14.71
C ILE A 294 -15.78 13.88 -15.43
N SER A 295 -14.70 13.64 -14.70
CA SER A 295 -13.40 13.30 -15.28
C SER A 295 -13.47 12.03 -16.13
N ASN A 296 -14.02 10.94 -15.60
CA ASN A 296 -14.19 9.68 -16.34
C ASN A 296 -15.06 9.86 -17.59
N SER A 297 -16.04 10.76 -17.53
CA SER A 297 -16.94 11.06 -18.64
C SER A 297 -16.25 11.70 -19.86
N LEU A 298 -15.02 12.20 -19.67
CA LEU A 298 -14.19 12.90 -20.64
C LEU A 298 -12.96 12.09 -21.08
N THR A 299 -12.91 10.80 -20.74
CA THR A 299 -11.80 9.92 -21.15
C THR A 299 -11.98 9.43 -22.59
N ASP A 300 -10.87 9.19 -23.30
CA ASP A 300 -10.83 8.49 -24.58
C ASP A 300 -11.00 6.98 -24.36
N GLN A 301 -12.22 6.59 -23.98
CA GLN A 301 -12.63 5.22 -23.78
C GLN A 301 -13.87 4.92 -24.62
N SER A 302 -13.68 4.13 -25.68
CA SER A 302 -14.74 3.65 -26.55
C SER A 302 -15.04 2.17 -26.30
N LEU A 303 -16.20 1.68 -26.78
CA LEU A 303 -16.51 0.26 -26.76
C LEU A 303 -15.43 -0.53 -27.53
N ASN A 304 -15.06 -1.70 -27.03
CA ASN A 304 -14.05 -2.59 -27.63
C ASN A 304 -12.62 -2.01 -27.76
N ASP A 305 -12.29 -0.94 -27.04
CA ASP A 305 -10.87 -0.59 -26.89
C ASP A 305 -10.11 -1.77 -26.24
N PRO A 306 -8.84 -2.03 -26.62
CA PRO A 306 -8.12 -3.16 -26.06
C PRO A 306 -7.98 -3.02 -24.54
N PRO A 307 -8.00 -4.13 -23.77
CA PRO A 307 -7.95 -4.08 -22.29
C PRO A 307 -6.75 -3.30 -21.73
N ASN A 308 -5.67 -3.21 -22.49
CA ASN A 308 -4.42 -2.57 -22.11
C ASN A 308 -4.25 -1.15 -22.70
N LYS A 309 -5.28 -0.57 -23.34
CA LYS A 309 -5.21 0.81 -23.84
C LYS A 309 -5.00 1.76 -22.65
N PRO A 310 -3.95 2.61 -22.65
CA PRO A 310 -3.79 3.63 -21.62
C PRO A 310 -5.00 4.56 -21.62
N LEU A 311 -5.62 4.76 -20.46
CA LEU A 311 -6.80 5.61 -20.32
C LEU A 311 -6.38 7.08 -20.30
N ASN A 312 -6.62 7.84 -21.38
CA ASN A 312 -6.27 9.26 -21.44
C ASN A 312 -7.53 10.14 -21.56
N TYR A 313 -7.41 11.45 -21.40
CA TYR A 313 -8.51 12.38 -21.72
C TYR A 313 -8.67 12.56 -23.24
N ILE A 314 -9.89 12.91 -23.68
CA ILE A 314 -10.16 13.24 -25.09
C ILE A 314 -9.33 14.44 -25.56
N HIS A 315 -8.84 14.43 -26.80
CA HIS A 315 -8.08 15.55 -27.37
C HIS A 315 -8.90 16.87 -27.35
N PRO A 316 -8.32 18.06 -27.10
CA PRO A 316 -9.09 19.30 -26.92
C PRO A 316 -9.87 19.73 -28.17
N GLN A 317 -9.38 19.31 -29.33
CA GLN A 317 -10.04 19.60 -30.61
C GLN A 317 -11.19 18.63 -30.91
N TYR A 318 -11.38 17.57 -30.12
CA TYR A 318 -12.43 16.59 -30.37
C TYR A 318 -13.80 17.25 -30.41
N ILE A 319 -14.14 18.02 -29.37
CA ILE A 319 -15.44 18.71 -29.25
C ILE A 319 -15.65 19.65 -30.43
N ALA A 320 -14.68 20.53 -30.72
CA ALA A 320 -14.72 21.47 -31.83
C ALA A 320 -14.96 20.77 -33.19
N LYS A 321 -14.23 19.67 -33.44
CA LYS A 321 -14.32 18.91 -34.68
C LYS A 321 -15.67 18.18 -34.83
N VAL A 322 -16.21 17.55 -33.76
CA VAL A 322 -17.51 16.85 -33.86
C VAL A 322 -18.68 17.82 -33.94
N THR A 323 -18.55 19.03 -33.38
CA THR A 323 -19.56 20.09 -33.53
C THR A 323 -19.37 20.91 -34.80
N HIS A 324 -18.32 20.69 -35.58
CA HIS A 324 -17.94 21.51 -36.74
C HIS A 324 -17.86 23.00 -36.41
N ASP A 325 -17.42 23.33 -35.19
CA ASP A 325 -17.43 24.69 -34.63
C ASP A 325 -18.81 25.41 -34.68
N ASP A 326 -19.90 24.67 -34.88
CA ASP A 326 -21.27 25.20 -34.92
C ASP A 326 -21.82 25.39 -33.49
N PRO A 327 -22.19 26.62 -33.07
CA PRO A 327 -22.75 26.88 -31.75
C PRO A 327 -24.05 26.12 -31.44
N ALA A 328 -24.89 25.85 -32.43
CA ALA A 328 -26.13 25.09 -32.25
C ALA A 328 -25.84 23.60 -32.02
N MET A 329 -24.87 23.04 -32.75
CA MET A 329 -24.40 21.66 -32.54
C MET A 329 -23.73 21.51 -31.17
N LEU A 330 -22.94 22.50 -30.76
CA LEU A 330 -22.34 22.53 -29.42
C LEU A 330 -23.39 22.65 -28.32
N ALA A 331 -24.42 23.48 -28.50
CA ALA A 331 -25.52 23.58 -27.54
C ALA A 331 -26.28 22.25 -27.40
N LEU A 332 -26.52 21.55 -28.50
CA LEU A 332 -27.14 20.23 -28.48
C LEU A 332 -26.24 19.18 -27.81
N LEU A 333 -24.95 19.13 -28.14
CA LEU A 333 -23.99 18.23 -27.51
C LEU A 333 -23.92 18.49 -26.01
N SER A 334 -23.87 19.75 -25.59
CA SER A 334 -23.92 20.15 -24.18
C SER A 334 -25.19 19.67 -23.48
N LYS A 335 -26.35 19.84 -24.11
CA LYS A 335 -27.63 19.36 -23.56
C LYS A 335 -27.61 17.85 -23.34
N VAL A 336 -27.16 17.09 -24.32
CA VAL A 336 -27.11 15.62 -24.22
C VAL A 336 -26.09 15.17 -23.18
N TYR A 337 -24.88 15.74 -23.21
CA TYR A 337 -23.82 15.45 -22.24
C TYR A 337 -24.27 15.73 -20.80
N LEU A 338 -24.83 16.91 -20.54
CA LEU A 338 -25.36 17.28 -19.22
C LEU A 338 -26.50 16.36 -18.79
N GLY A 339 -27.34 15.93 -19.72
CA GLY A 339 -28.41 14.97 -19.45
C GLY A 339 -27.90 13.59 -19.03
N LEU A 340 -26.91 13.05 -19.74
CA LEU A 340 -26.31 11.76 -19.38
C LEU A 340 -25.52 11.84 -18.07
N LEU A 341 -24.91 13.00 -17.80
CA LEU A 341 -24.21 13.29 -16.55
C LEU A 341 -25.18 13.45 -15.36
N TRP A 342 -26.33 14.10 -15.58
CA TRP A 342 -27.44 14.18 -14.62
C TRP A 342 -27.87 12.78 -14.19
N GLN A 343 -28.05 11.86 -15.14
CA GLN A 343 -28.44 10.50 -14.84
C GLN A 343 -27.42 9.76 -13.97
N LYS A 344 -26.11 9.94 -14.25
CA LYS A 344 -25.03 9.31 -13.49
C LYS A 344 -24.88 9.84 -12.08
N THR A 345 -25.30 11.09 -11.83
CA THR A 345 -25.11 11.76 -10.54
C THR A 345 -26.38 11.79 -9.67
N GLN A 346 -27.47 11.16 -10.11
CA GLN A 346 -28.75 11.18 -9.38
C GLN A 346 -28.70 10.45 -8.03
N ALA A 347 -27.78 9.48 -7.88
CA ALA A 347 -27.60 8.72 -6.64
C ALA A 347 -26.65 9.42 -5.64
N ILE A 348 -25.93 10.46 -6.08
CA ILE A 348 -24.98 11.17 -5.23
C ILE A 348 -25.75 12.25 -4.46
N THR A 349 -25.72 12.17 -3.13
CA THR A 349 -26.45 13.11 -2.26
C THR A 349 -25.51 14.11 -1.61
N PHE A 350 -25.92 15.37 -1.61
CA PHE A 350 -25.27 16.47 -0.91
C PHE A 350 -26.15 16.92 0.25
N VAL A 351 -25.58 16.99 1.46
CA VAL A 351 -26.32 17.30 2.69
C VAL A 351 -26.02 18.72 3.15
N THR A 352 -27.07 19.50 3.37
CA THR A 352 -26.98 20.85 3.95
C THR A 352 -27.83 20.93 5.21
N ASN A 353 -27.67 22.01 5.98
CA ASN A 353 -28.55 22.31 7.12
C ASN A 353 -30.03 22.47 6.68
N ALA A 354 -30.28 22.76 5.40
CA ALA A 354 -31.61 22.89 4.80
C ALA A 354 -32.17 21.56 4.25
N GLY A 355 -31.46 20.44 4.43
CA GLY A 355 -31.84 19.11 3.93
C GLY A 355 -30.86 18.55 2.91
N SER A 356 -31.18 17.36 2.38
CA SER A 356 -30.40 16.65 1.36
C SER A 356 -30.93 16.95 -0.04
N GLN A 357 -30.02 17.16 -1.00
CA GLN A 357 -30.32 17.35 -2.43
C GLN A 357 -29.44 16.40 -3.24
N THR A 358 -29.91 15.94 -4.40
CA THR A 358 -29.07 15.13 -5.28
C THR A 358 -28.15 16.02 -6.11
N VAL A 359 -26.93 15.57 -6.38
CA VAL A 359 -25.97 16.32 -7.19
C VAL A 359 -26.52 16.61 -8.59
N ALA A 360 -27.29 15.68 -9.16
CA ALA A 360 -27.99 15.87 -10.42
C ALA A 360 -28.87 17.13 -10.45
N GLN A 361 -29.55 17.47 -9.35
CA GLN A 361 -30.40 18.66 -9.27
C GLN A 361 -29.63 19.96 -9.49
N PHE A 362 -28.33 20.01 -9.21
CA PHE A 362 -27.51 21.21 -9.45
C PHE A 362 -27.27 21.47 -10.94
N LEU A 363 -27.33 20.43 -11.79
CA LEU A 363 -27.24 20.62 -13.23
C LEU A 363 -28.49 21.28 -13.83
N ASN A 364 -29.64 21.21 -13.15
CA ASN A 364 -30.91 21.72 -13.68
C ASN A 364 -30.85 23.20 -14.09
N ARG A 365 -29.92 23.99 -13.49
CA ARG A 365 -29.65 25.39 -13.88
C ARG A 365 -29.33 25.56 -15.36
N TRP A 366 -28.75 24.53 -15.99
CA TRP A 366 -28.35 24.57 -17.40
C TRP A 366 -29.50 24.27 -18.37
N ASN A 367 -30.54 23.54 -17.93
CA ASN A 367 -31.54 22.98 -18.84
C ASN A 367 -32.31 24.03 -19.66
N LEU A 368 -32.53 25.22 -19.09
CA LEU A 368 -33.20 26.35 -19.75
C LEU A 368 -32.25 27.53 -19.99
N SER A 369 -30.94 27.34 -19.81
CA SER A 369 -29.97 28.42 -20.01
C SER A 369 -29.79 28.69 -21.50
N PRO A 370 -29.88 29.96 -21.96
CA PRO A 370 -29.53 30.33 -23.34
C PRO A 370 -28.03 30.14 -23.64
N THR A 371 -27.21 29.87 -22.61
CA THR A 371 -25.77 29.65 -22.70
C THR A 371 -25.36 28.21 -22.38
N ILE A 372 -26.23 27.22 -22.64
CA ILE A 372 -25.93 25.81 -22.35
C ILE A 372 -24.64 25.30 -23.02
N GLN A 373 -24.26 25.86 -24.17
CA GLN A 373 -22.98 25.61 -24.84
C GLN A 373 -21.76 25.95 -23.97
N ASP A 374 -21.87 26.90 -23.04
CA ASP A 374 -20.77 27.30 -22.16
C ASP A 374 -20.32 26.17 -21.23
N ALA A 375 -21.22 25.22 -20.92
CA ALA A 375 -20.88 24.05 -20.13
C ALA A 375 -19.74 23.24 -20.76
N LEU A 376 -19.86 22.86 -22.04
CA LEU A 376 -18.79 22.13 -22.73
C LEU A 376 -17.61 23.02 -23.14
N ASN A 377 -17.82 24.31 -23.41
CA ASN A 377 -16.70 25.23 -23.65
C ASN A 377 -15.76 25.32 -22.45
N VAL A 378 -16.30 25.44 -21.24
CA VAL A 378 -15.50 25.49 -20.01
C VAL A 378 -14.84 24.14 -19.75
N VAL A 379 -15.57 23.03 -19.90
CA VAL A 379 -15.01 21.69 -19.77
C VAL A 379 -13.87 21.45 -20.75
N ASN A 380 -14.01 21.85 -22.02
CA ASN A 380 -12.98 21.66 -23.03
C ASN A 380 -11.68 22.41 -22.69
N LYS A 381 -11.80 23.64 -22.16
CA LYS A 381 -10.64 24.41 -21.67
C LYS A 381 -9.95 23.70 -20.51
N ILE A 382 -10.70 23.13 -19.58
CA ILE A 382 -10.16 22.39 -18.44
C ILE A 382 -9.47 21.10 -18.91
N VAL A 383 -10.06 20.35 -19.84
CA VAL A 383 -9.45 19.16 -20.43
C VAL A 383 -8.13 19.49 -21.14
N ALA A 384 -8.06 20.63 -21.85
CA ALA A 384 -6.82 21.09 -22.48
C ALA A 384 -5.71 21.38 -21.45
N LEU A 385 -6.06 21.97 -20.30
CA LEU A 385 -5.13 22.19 -19.20
C LEU A 385 -4.66 20.86 -18.59
N MET A 386 -5.57 19.90 -18.41
CA MET A 386 -5.22 18.56 -17.92
C MET A 386 -4.24 17.88 -18.86
N GLN A 387 -4.48 17.91 -20.17
CA GLN A 387 -3.59 17.28 -21.15
C GLN A 387 -2.23 17.96 -21.23
N THR A 388 -2.19 19.29 -21.21
CA THR A 388 -0.93 20.03 -21.18
C THR A 388 -0.09 19.64 -19.96
N ALA A 389 -0.73 19.50 -18.79
CA ALA A 389 -0.04 19.07 -17.58
C ALA A 389 0.37 17.59 -17.63
N GLU A 390 -0.43 16.73 -18.26
CA GLU A 390 -0.15 15.31 -18.43
C GLU A 390 1.00 15.04 -19.40
N ASP A 391 1.10 15.78 -20.49
CA ASP A 391 2.20 15.67 -21.44
C ASP A 391 3.50 16.20 -20.82
N GLY A 392 3.45 17.32 -20.09
CA GLY A 392 4.58 17.79 -19.29
C GLY A 392 5.01 16.78 -18.21
N LEU A 393 4.06 16.07 -17.60
CA LEU A 393 4.35 15.00 -16.64
C LEU A 393 5.08 13.82 -17.31
N LYS A 394 4.66 13.40 -18.51
CA LYS A 394 5.33 12.33 -19.28
C LYS A 394 6.77 12.72 -19.63
N GLU A 395 6.98 13.94 -20.12
CA GLU A 395 8.32 14.44 -20.46
C GLU A 395 9.24 14.46 -19.23
N VAL A 396 8.74 14.94 -18.09
CA VAL A 396 9.50 14.97 -16.84
C VAL A 396 9.84 13.56 -16.37
N LYS A 397 8.90 12.62 -16.39
CA LYS A 397 9.16 11.22 -16.01
C LYS A 397 10.21 10.56 -16.90
N ALA A 398 10.14 10.78 -18.22
CA ALA A 398 11.13 10.26 -19.16
C ALA A 398 12.53 10.84 -18.89
N TRP A 399 12.60 12.14 -18.57
CA TRP A 399 13.84 12.78 -18.14
C TRP A 399 14.38 12.19 -16.84
N GLU A 400 13.54 12.01 -15.81
CA GLU A 400 13.92 11.42 -14.52
C GLU A 400 14.50 10.01 -14.68
N GLN A 401 13.85 9.17 -15.49
CA GLN A 401 14.35 7.82 -15.80
C GLN A 401 15.73 7.86 -16.46
N THR A 402 15.91 8.74 -17.44
CA THR A 402 17.20 8.93 -18.13
C THR A 402 18.27 9.43 -17.16
N SER A 403 17.95 10.41 -16.30
CA SER A 403 18.86 10.93 -15.29
C SER A 403 19.24 9.91 -14.23
N ALA A 404 18.30 9.06 -13.80
CA ALA A 404 18.57 7.97 -12.87
C ALA A 404 19.55 6.95 -13.44
N GLN A 405 19.40 6.58 -14.72
CA GLN A 405 20.32 5.68 -15.42
C GLN A 405 21.75 6.25 -15.51
N LEU A 406 21.87 7.57 -15.69
CA LEU A 406 23.17 8.25 -15.83
C LEU A 406 23.87 8.49 -14.48
N THR A 407 23.11 8.82 -13.44
CA THR A 407 23.66 9.25 -12.13
C THR A 407 23.67 8.14 -11.09
N GLY A 408 22.94 7.04 -11.33
CA GLY A 408 22.69 5.99 -10.35
C GLY A 408 21.81 6.44 -9.18
N LYS A 409 21.18 7.62 -9.26
CA LYS A 409 20.33 8.19 -8.20
C LYS A 409 18.93 8.51 -8.73
N ASN A 410 17.92 8.04 -8.03
CA ASN A 410 16.53 8.45 -8.28
C ASN A 410 16.32 9.84 -7.65
N GLN A 411 15.98 10.83 -8.47
CA GLN A 411 15.62 12.18 -8.02
C GLN A 411 14.38 12.65 -8.76
N LEU A 412 13.35 13.06 -8.01
CA LEU A 412 12.14 13.59 -8.59
C LEU A 412 12.30 15.08 -8.90
N ASN A 413 12.01 15.44 -10.14
CA ASN A 413 12.08 16.79 -10.63
C ASN A 413 10.96 17.64 -9.99
N THR A 414 11.30 18.86 -9.56
CA THR A 414 10.33 19.77 -8.94
C THR A 414 9.17 20.13 -9.87
N LYS A 415 9.37 20.11 -11.20
CA LYS A 415 8.31 20.31 -12.18
C LYS A 415 7.22 19.24 -12.11
N ARG A 416 7.55 18.01 -11.68
CA ARG A 416 6.57 16.94 -11.47
C ARG A 416 5.51 17.33 -10.45
N LEU A 417 5.91 17.99 -9.36
CA LEU A 417 4.99 18.51 -8.35
C LEU A 417 4.04 19.54 -8.93
N THR A 418 4.57 20.46 -9.75
CA THR A 418 3.76 21.48 -10.44
C THR A 418 2.74 20.84 -11.38
N TYR A 419 3.11 19.83 -12.16
CA TYR A 419 2.16 19.16 -13.06
C TYR A 419 1.07 18.42 -12.31
N TYR A 420 1.39 17.72 -11.21
CA TYR A 420 0.35 17.13 -10.36
C TYR A 420 -0.58 18.18 -9.72
N ALA A 421 -0.02 19.28 -9.22
CA ALA A 421 -0.83 20.37 -8.68
C ALA A 421 -1.78 20.95 -9.74
N ASN A 422 -1.30 21.14 -10.97
CA ASN A 422 -2.10 21.61 -12.10
C ASN A 422 -3.21 20.62 -12.48
N LEU A 423 -2.91 19.31 -12.50
CA LEU A 423 -3.90 18.27 -12.77
C LEU A 423 -5.00 18.22 -11.70
N VAL A 424 -4.62 18.31 -10.42
CA VAL A 424 -5.57 18.37 -9.29
C VAL A 424 -6.40 19.66 -9.34
N SER A 425 -5.78 20.80 -9.66
CA SER A 425 -6.50 22.08 -9.79
C SER A 425 -7.50 22.01 -10.95
N ALA A 426 -7.09 21.51 -12.11
CA ALA A 426 -7.98 21.33 -13.25
C ALA A 426 -9.13 20.36 -12.93
N LEU A 427 -8.87 19.30 -12.16
CA LEU A 427 -9.91 18.39 -11.68
C LEU A 427 -10.92 19.11 -10.80
N LEU A 428 -10.48 19.98 -9.89
CA LEU A 428 -11.35 20.81 -9.06
C LEU A 428 -12.14 21.83 -9.89
N ASP A 429 -11.55 22.37 -10.96
CA ASP A 429 -12.24 23.32 -11.83
C ASP A 429 -13.45 22.71 -12.54
N LEU A 430 -13.50 21.39 -12.73
CA LEU A 430 -14.69 20.69 -13.24
C LEU A 430 -15.92 20.88 -12.34
N ALA A 431 -15.73 21.23 -11.05
CA ALA A 431 -16.82 21.53 -10.12
C ALA A 431 -17.69 22.71 -10.62
N ILE A 432 -17.19 23.55 -11.52
CA ILE A 432 -17.91 24.69 -12.09
C ILE A 432 -19.26 24.32 -12.69
N LEU A 433 -19.41 23.10 -13.23
CA LEU A 433 -20.67 22.60 -13.78
C LEU A 433 -21.78 22.52 -12.71
N TYR A 434 -21.40 22.28 -11.46
CA TYR A 434 -22.30 22.00 -10.33
C TYR A 434 -22.35 23.14 -9.31
N LYS A 435 -21.51 24.17 -9.46
CA LYS A 435 -21.68 25.42 -8.70
C LYS A 435 -23.01 26.05 -9.11
N ASP A 436 -23.77 26.55 -8.15
CA ASP A 436 -25.03 27.26 -8.40
C ASP A 436 -25.07 28.51 -7.51
N PRO A 437 -25.08 29.73 -8.08
CA PRO A 437 -25.20 30.97 -7.30
C PRO A 437 -26.40 30.98 -6.34
N ALA A 438 -27.48 30.26 -6.66
CA ALA A 438 -28.66 30.13 -5.81
C ALA A 438 -28.48 29.16 -4.63
N LYS A 439 -27.34 28.46 -4.55
CA LYS A 439 -27.02 27.45 -3.52
C LYS A 439 -25.69 27.77 -2.83
N PRO A 440 -25.59 28.90 -2.08
CA PRO A 440 -24.33 29.36 -1.50
C PRO A 440 -23.67 28.32 -0.57
N ALA A 441 -24.45 27.55 0.20
CA ALA A 441 -23.92 26.50 1.08
C ALA A 441 -23.16 25.39 0.34
N VAL A 442 -23.61 25.04 -0.88
CA VAL A 442 -22.94 24.06 -1.75
C VAL A 442 -21.65 24.66 -2.28
N ASN A 443 -21.70 25.90 -2.77
CA ASN A 443 -20.52 26.60 -3.29
C ASN A 443 -19.44 26.80 -2.22
N THR A 444 -19.81 27.14 -0.98
CA THR A 444 -18.89 27.26 0.14
C THR A 444 -18.16 25.93 0.39
N ARG A 445 -18.87 24.81 0.40
CA ARG A 445 -18.25 23.50 0.60
C ARG A 445 -17.32 23.11 -0.55
N ILE A 446 -17.71 23.37 -1.80
CA ILE A 446 -16.84 23.16 -2.97
C ILE A 446 -15.57 24.01 -2.84
N GLN A 447 -15.70 25.27 -2.40
CA GLN A 447 -14.57 26.17 -2.20
C GLN A 447 -13.65 25.70 -1.06
N GLU A 448 -14.21 25.22 0.05
CA GLU A 448 -13.44 24.61 1.14
C GLU A 448 -12.64 23.41 0.61
N ILE A 449 -13.27 22.50 -0.13
CA ILE A 449 -12.58 21.34 -0.73
C ILE A 449 -11.49 21.79 -1.69
N ALA A 450 -11.75 22.79 -2.54
CA ALA A 450 -10.75 23.35 -3.44
C ALA A 450 -9.57 24.00 -2.70
N THR A 451 -9.76 24.40 -1.44
CA THR A 451 -8.70 24.95 -0.60
C THR A 451 -7.86 23.85 0.06
N TRP A 452 -8.52 22.80 0.56
CA TRP A 452 -7.87 21.73 1.34
C TRP A 452 -7.28 20.63 0.47
N PHE A 453 -7.93 20.25 -0.63
CA PHE A 453 -7.50 19.13 -1.46
C PHE A 453 -6.08 19.32 -2.03
N PRO A 454 -5.69 20.51 -2.52
CA PRO A 454 -4.31 20.78 -2.96
C PRO A 454 -3.26 20.63 -1.84
N GLN A 455 -3.64 20.86 -0.58
CA GLN A 455 -2.71 20.71 0.55
C GLN A 455 -2.43 19.23 0.81
N PHE A 456 -3.48 18.40 0.83
CA PHE A 456 -3.35 16.94 0.95
C PHE A 456 -2.55 16.37 -0.22
N THR A 457 -2.83 16.80 -1.45
CA THR A 457 -2.09 16.31 -2.63
C THR A 457 -0.63 16.75 -2.58
N THR A 458 -0.33 18.00 -2.22
CA THR A 458 1.04 18.50 -2.08
C THR A 458 1.83 17.68 -1.07
N ALA A 459 1.23 17.38 0.08
CA ALA A 459 1.87 16.57 1.11
C ALA A 459 2.11 15.12 0.66
N VAL A 460 1.13 14.51 -0.04
CA VAL A 460 1.28 13.17 -0.64
C VAL A 460 2.38 13.18 -1.71
N ILE A 461 2.44 14.16 -2.60
CA ILE A 461 3.48 14.24 -3.64
C ILE A 461 4.86 14.48 -3.00
N THR A 462 4.94 15.24 -1.91
CA THR A 462 6.19 15.44 -1.15
C THR A 462 6.62 14.12 -0.51
N MET A 463 5.68 13.31 -0.05
CA MET A 463 5.96 11.96 0.44
C MET A 463 6.50 11.06 -0.68
N VAL A 464 5.91 11.10 -1.88
CA VAL A 464 6.43 10.39 -3.06
C VAL A 464 7.88 10.81 -3.32
N LYS A 465 8.15 12.12 -3.36
CA LYS A 465 9.50 12.68 -3.54
C LYS A 465 10.47 12.10 -2.52
N ASN A 466 10.15 12.24 -1.24
CA ASN A 466 11.02 11.79 -0.17
C ASN A 466 11.23 10.27 -0.22
N PHE A 467 10.21 9.47 -0.52
CA PHE A 467 10.37 8.02 -0.63
C PHE A 467 11.20 7.60 -1.84
N SER A 468 11.06 8.28 -2.98
CA SER A 468 11.87 8.01 -4.17
C SER A 468 13.35 8.33 -3.97
N GLU A 469 13.66 9.33 -3.14
CA GLU A 469 15.01 9.75 -2.75
C GLU A 469 15.52 8.94 -1.55
N GLU A 470 14.80 7.88 -1.18
CA GLU A 470 15.01 7.05 0.01
C GLU A 470 14.99 7.85 1.32
N GLU A 471 14.51 9.08 1.36
CA GLU A 471 14.32 9.91 2.56
C GLU A 471 13.06 9.52 3.37
N TYR A 472 12.90 8.23 3.70
CA TYR A 472 11.69 7.70 4.33
C TYR A 472 11.26 8.46 5.60
N ASN A 473 12.20 8.87 6.46
CA ASN A 473 11.87 9.63 7.68
C ASN A 473 11.18 10.96 7.33
N LEU A 474 11.61 11.65 6.27
CA LEU A 474 11.01 12.90 5.82
C LEU A 474 9.66 12.67 5.15
N GLY A 475 9.50 11.56 4.41
CA GLY A 475 8.20 11.17 3.85
C GLY A 475 7.18 10.79 4.93
N ILE A 476 7.58 10.03 5.94
CA ILE A 476 6.73 9.64 7.07
C ILE A 476 6.38 10.86 7.94
N ALA A 477 7.30 11.80 8.12
CA ALA A 477 7.00 13.08 8.78
C ALA A 477 5.89 13.85 8.06
N LYS A 478 5.84 13.80 6.71
CA LYS A 478 4.74 14.42 5.95
C LYS A 478 3.40 13.71 6.16
N LEU A 479 3.40 12.40 6.37
CA LEU A 479 2.18 11.70 6.78
C LEU A 479 1.72 12.20 8.16
N ALA A 480 2.63 12.35 9.11
CA ALA A 480 2.31 12.88 10.44
C ALA A 480 1.74 14.30 10.35
N ASP A 481 2.33 15.18 9.53
CA ASP A 481 1.85 16.55 9.29
C ASP A 481 0.39 16.54 8.80
N VAL A 482 0.09 15.68 7.82
CA VAL A 482 -1.24 15.56 7.23
C VAL A 482 -2.27 14.98 8.21
N LEU A 483 -1.83 14.05 9.06
CA LEU A 483 -2.65 13.46 10.09
C LEU A 483 -2.81 14.36 11.31
N THR A 484 -2.14 15.51 11.38
CA THR A 484 -2.28 16.47 12.48
C THR A 484 -3.73 16.93 12.67
N ILE A 485 -4.50 17.06 11.58
CA ILE A 485 -5.94 17.38 11.68
C ILE A 485 -6.69 16.28 12.44
N LEU A 486 -6.38 15.01 12.19
CA LEU A 486 -6.92 13.90 12.98
C LEU A 486 -6.42 13.94 14.41
N SER A 487 -5.12 14.12 14.62
CA SER A 487 -4.53 14.14 15.96
C SER A 487 -5.18 15.24 16.82
N ASN A 488 -5.36 16.45 16.28
CA ASN A 488 -6.01 17.55 16.97
C ASN A 488 -7.48 17.26 17.29
N TYR A 489 -8.21 16.65 16.35
CA TYR A 489 -9.59 16.22 16.58
C TYR A 489 -9.65 15.16 17.69
N LEU A 490 -8.80 14.14 17.62
CA LEU A 490 -8.71 13.06 18.59
C LEU A 490 -8.35 13.60 19.97
N GLU A 491 -7.34 14.47 20.11
CA GLU A 491 -6.98 15.10 21.39
C GLU A 491 -8.14 15.90 22.00
N THR A 492 -8.99 16.51 21.16
CA THR A 492 -10.18 17.22 21.63
C THR A 492 -11.24 16.24 22.14
N VAL A 493 -11.46 15.13 21.42
CA VAL A 493 -12.41 14.07 21.80
C VAL A 493 -11.96 13.30 23.03
N GLU A 494 -10.65 13.07 23.22
CA GLU A 494 -10.09 12.40 24.39
C GLU A 494 -10.42 13.16 25.69
N LYS A 495 -10.43 14.50 25.60
CA LYS A 495 -10.79 15.38 26.71
C LYS A 495 -12.30 15.39 27.00
N ASN A 496 -13.14 14.93 26.06
CA ASN A 496 -14.59 14.92 26.17
C ASN A 496 -15.16 13.51 26.41
N LYS A 497 -15.39 13.16 27.69
CA LYS A 497 -15.89 11.84 28.13
C LYS A 497 -17.19 11.40 27.43
N ALA A 498 -18.09 12.33 27.09
CA ALA A 498 -19.35 11.99 26.43
C ALA A 498 -19.12 11.57 24.97
N GLU A 499 -18.27 12.31 24.25
CA GLU A 499 -17.88 11.96 22.89
C GLU A 499 -17.01 10.70 22.83
N THR A 500 -16.08 10.52 23.78
CA THR A 500 -15.29 9.28 23.88
C THR A 500 -16.20 8.05 24.04
N LYS A 501 -17.23 8.15 24.91
CA LYS A 501 -18.19 7.07 25.12
C LYS A 501 -19.05 6.80 23.88
N ALA A 502 -19.49 7.86 23.20
CA ALA A 502 -20.26 7.75 21.97
C ALA A 502 -19.43 7.09 20.84
N LEU A 503 -18.18 7.50 20.68
CA LEU A 503 -17.28 6.98 19.66
C LEU A 503 -16.89 5.52 19.94
N SER A 504 -16.57 5.17 21.19
CA SER A 504 -16.32 3.78 21.59
C SER A 504 -17.54 2.88 21.40
N SER A 505 -18.75 3.39 21.67
CA SER A 505 -19.99 2.65 21.43
C SER A 505 -20.24 2.41 19.93
N ALA A 506 -19.92 3.40 19.09
CA ALA A 506 -20.04 3.27 17.64
C ALA A 506 -18.99 2.32 17.05
N VAL A 507 -17.74 2.35 17.54
CA VAL A 507 -16.70 1.36 17.19
C VAL A 507 -17.17 -0.05 17.54
N LYS A 508 -17.69 -0.23 18.77
CA LYS A 508 -18.22 -1.53 19.22
C LYS A 508 -19.33 -2.03 18.30
N LEU A 509 -20.32 -1.18 18.01
CA LEU A 509 -21.45 -1.55 17.15
C LEU A 509 -20.99 -1.99 15.75
N SER A 510 -20.00 -1.30 15.18
CA SER A 510 -19.44 -1.63 13.87
C SER A 510 -18.74 -2.98 13.88
N LEU A 511 -17.86 -3.22 14.86
CA LEU A 511 -17.13 -4.47 15.02
C LEU A 511 -18.06 -5.66 15.32
N ASP A 512 -19.08 -5.45 16.15
CA ASP A 512 -20.12 -6.46 16.41
C ASP A 512 -20.86 -6.85 15.12
N GLY A 513 -21.15 -5.87 14.24
CA GLY A 513 -21.75 -6.08 12.93
C GLY A 513 -20.85 -6.88 11.97
N GLU A 514 -19.55 -6.58 11.94
CA GLU A 514 -18.58 -7.29 11.13
C GLU A 514 -18.39 -8.75 11.59
N LYS A 515 -18.29 -8.96 12.91
CA LYS A 515 -18.26 -10.31 13.50
C LYS A 515 -19.51 -11.10 13.14
N ALA A 516 -20.69 -10.48 13.16
CA ALA A 516 -21.93 -11.13 12.74
C ALA A 516 -21.93 -11.53 11.25
N ALA A 517 -21.37 -10.68 10.38
CA ALA A 517 -21.21 -10.99 8.96
C ALA A 517 -20.25 -12.17 8.72
N PHE A 518 -19.12 -12.21 9.43
CA PHE A 518 -18.18 -13.34 9.35
C PHE A 518 -18.79 -14.65 9.85
N ASN A 519 -19.52 -14.62 10.98
CA ASN A 519 -20.25 -15.79 11.47
C ASN A 519 -21.30 -16.28 10.46
N THR A 520 -22.00 -15.37 9.80
CA THR A 520 -22.96 -15.71 8.74
C THR A 520 -22.27 -16.41 7.57
N ARG A 521 -21.07 -15.96 7.20
CA ARG A 521 -20.29 -16.59 6.12
C ARG A 521 -19.74 -17.96 6.51
N ILE A 522 -19.31 -18.15 7.76
CA ILE A 522 -18.94 -19.48 8.28
C ILE A 522 -20.13 -20.43 8.19
N ASN A 523 -21.32 -20.00 8.60
CA ASN A 523 -22.53 -20.82 8.51
C ASN A 523 -22.86 -21.20 7.06
N ALA A 524 -22.68 -20.27 6.11
CA ALA A 524 -22.88 -20.56 4.68
C ALA A 524 -21.85 -21.56 4.15
N ILE A 525 -20.58 -21.45 4.56
CA ILE A 525 -19.51 -22.40 4.20
C ILE A 525 -19.79 -23.77 4.81
N ASP A 526 -20.20 -23.86 6.06
CA ASP A 526 -20.58 -25.12 6.71
C ASP A 526 -21.76 -25.78 5.96
N GLY A 527 -22.73 -24.98 5.50
CA GLY A 527 -23.79 -25.45 4.61
C GLY A 527 -23.26 -26.06 3.31
N LYS A 528 -22.28 -25.43 2.66
CA LYS A 528 -21.63 -25.96 1.45
C LYS A 528 -20.84 -27.24 1.74
N ILE A 529 -20.08 -27.30 2.82
CA ILE A 529 -19.32 -28.49 3.24
C ILE A 529 -20.26 -29.67 3.48
N ASN A 530 -21.38 -29.43 4.17
CA ASN A 530 -22.37 -30.47 4.47
C ASN A 530 -23.12 -30.96 3.22
N ALA A 531 -23.20 -30.15 2.16
CA ALA A 531 -23.81 -30.53 0.89
C ALA A 531 -22.90 -31.43 0.02
N ILE A 532 -21.61 -31.55 0.36
CA ILE A 532 -20.67 -32.42 -0.36
C ILE A 532 -20.87 -33.87 0.09
N THR A 533 -21.36 -34.71 -0.82
CA THR A 533 -21.65 -36.13 -0.55
C THR A 533 -20.74 -37.08 -1.32
N HIS A 534 -20.47 -38.25 -0.74
CA HIS A 534 -19.80 -39.35 -1.43
C HIS A 534 -20.74 -39.93 -2.50
N THR A 535 -20.28 -39.95 -3.74
CA THR A 535 -21.04 -40.34 -4.93
C THR A 535 -20.79 -41.79 -5.35
N GLY A 536 -19.70 -42.40 -4.85
CA GLY A 536 -19.30 -43.76 -5.22
C GLY A 536 -18.51 -43.81 -6.54
N ASN A 537 -18.28 -42.67 -7.17
CA ASN A 537 -17.42 -42.52 -8.33
C ASN A 537 -16.06 -41.93 -7.87
N PRO A 538 -14.95 -42.69 -7.97
CA PRO A 538 -13.64 -42.27 -7.46
C PRO A 538 -13.04 -41.00 -8.07
N ALA A 539 -13.53 -40.56 -9.24
CA ALA A 539 -13.11 -39.31 -9.87
C ALA A 539 -13.89 -38.12 -9.28
N LEU A 540 -15.22 -38.24 -9.18
CA LEU A 540 -16.08 -37.22 -8.56
C LEU A 540 -15.80 -37.08 -7.06
N ASP A 541 -15.53 -38.18 -6.35
CA ASP A 541 -15.24 -38.14 -4.92
C ASP A 541 -13.92 -37.44 -4.61
N ARG A 542 -12.94 -37.51 -5.51
CA ARG A 542 -11.69 -36.73 -5.43
C ARG A 542 -11.91 -35.24 -5.66
N GLU A 543 -12.78 -34.89 -6.60
CA GLU A 543 -13.14 -33.49 -6.88
C GLU A 543 -13.95 -32.87 -5.73
N ASN A 544 -14.91 -33.64 -5.18
CA ASN A 544 -15.68 -33.29 -4.00
C ASN A 544 -14.80 -33.08 -2.76
N GLU A 545 -13.80 -33.94 -2.54
CA GLU A 545 -12.85 -33.76 -1.44
C GLU A 545 -11.95 -32.54 -1.64
N ALA A 546 -11.49 -32.27 -2.88
CA ALA A 546 -10.74 -31.05 -3.16
C ALA A 546 -11.56 -29.78 -2.88
N LEU A 547 -12.84 -29.77 -3.27
CA LEU A 547 -13.79 -28.69 -2.99
C LEU A 547 -14.04 -28.53 -1.47
N ARG A 548 -14.11 -29.65 -0.74
CA ARG A 548 -14.24 -29.64 0.73
C ARG A 548 -13.03 -28.99 1.40
N GLN A 549 -11.82 -29.30 0.93
CA GLN A 549 -10.59 -28.70 1.47
C GLN A 549 -10.48 -27.20 1.18
N GLU A 550 -10.96 -26.74 0.02
CA GLU A 550 -11.07 -25.30 -0.28
C GLU A 550 -11.97 -24.58 0.73
N TYR A 551 -13.17 -25.11 0.97
CA TYR A 551 -14.12 -24.52 1.91
C TYR A 551 -13.60 -24.51 3.34
N LEU A 552 -12.85 -25.54 3.75
CA LEU A 552 -12.17 -25.57 5.04
C LEU A 552 -11.08 -24.49 5.15
N ALA A 553 -10.31 -24.26 4.09
CA ALA A 553 -9.31 -23.19 4.06
C ALA A 553 -9.96 -21.80 4.11
N GLU A 554 -11.06 -21.57 3.39
CA GLU A 554 -11.83 -20.31 3.47
C GLU A 554 -12.38 -20.09 4.89
N LYS A 555 -12.92 -21.14 5.52
CA LYS A 555 -13.42 -21.08 6.90
C LYS A 555 -12.33 -20.69 7.89
N GLN A 556 -11.14 -21.29 7.80
CA GLN A 556 -10.00 -20.94 8.66
C GLN A 556 -9.58 -19.47 8.51
N LEU A 557 -9.54 -18.95 7.26
CA LEU A 557 -9.21 -17.55 7.01
C LEU A 557 -10.24 -16.60 7.66
N ILE A 558 -11.53 -16.94 7.59
CA ILE A 558 -12.60 -16.14 8.21
C ILE A 558 -12.53 -16.23 9.74
N GLN A 559 -12.21 -17.40 10.30
CA GLN A 559 -12.04 -17.58 11.74
C GLN A 559 -10.96 -16.67 12.30
N LYS A 560 -9.82 -16.56 11.59
CA LYS A 560 -8.74 -15.64 11.95
C LYS A 560 -9.19 -14.17 11.96
N LYS A 561 -10.01 -13.76 10.98
CA LYS A 561 -10.60 -12.40 10.96
C LYS A 561 -11.53 -12.15 12.15
N ILE A 562 -12.24 -13.17 12.62
CA ILE A 562 -13.07 -13.05 13.84
C ILE A 562 -12.18 -12.83 15.07
N GLU A 563 -11.06 -13.55 15.18
CA GLU A 563 -10.08 -13.35 16.27
C GLU A 563 -9.49 -11.92 16.23
N GLU A 564 -9.20 -11.39 15.04
CA GLU A 564 -8.76 -10.00 14.86
C GLU A 564 -9.83 -8.98 15.30
N VAL A 565 -11.11 -9.23 14.98
CA VAL A 565 -12.23 -8.38 15.42
C VAL A 565 -12.41 -8.46 16.95
N ASP A 566 -12.26 -9.64 17.55
CA ASP A 566 -12.37 -9.83 19.00
C ASP A 566 -11.26 -9.10 19.76
N ALA A 567 -10.02 -9.16 19.28
CA ALA A 567 -8.93 -8.36 19.84
C ALA A 567 -9.21 -6.85 19.77
N GLN A 568 -9.84 -6.38 18.69
CA GLN A 568 -10.23 -4.97 18.54
C GLN A 568 -11.38 -4.57 19.48
N LEU A 569 -12.33 -5.46 19.75
CA LEU A 569 -13.42 -5.23 20.70
C LEU A 569 -12.92 -5.06 22.15
N GLU A 570 -11.86 -5.78 22.52
CA GLU A 570 -11.20 -5.65 23.82
C GLU A 570 -10.50 -4.29 24.00
N ASP A 571 -9.83 -3.77 22.97
CA ASP A 571 -9.05 -2.51 23.02
C ASP A 571 -9.79 -1.28 22.45
N LYS A 572 -11.12 -1.35 22.27
CA LYS A 572 -11.95 -0.30 21.63
C LYS A 572 -11.81 1.12 22.21
N HIS A 573 -11.34 1.26 23.45
CA HIS A 573 -11.16 2.57 24.11
C HIS A 573 -9.84 3.26 23.71
N HIS A 574 -8.82 2.52 23.28
CA HIS A 574 -7.52 3.07 22.91
C HIS A 574 -7.22 3.00 21.40
N LEU A 575 -8.06 2.27 20.64
CA LEU A 575 -7.88 2.02 19.20
C LEU A 575 -7.88 3.27 18.30
N LEU A 576 -8.50 4.36 18.77
CA LEU A 576 -8.65 5.62 18.04
C LEU A 576 -7.43 6.54 18.20
N PHE A 577 -6.60 6.34 19.23
CA PHE A 577 -5.56 7.29 19.66
C PHE A 577 -4.12 6.84 19.38
N LYS A 578 -3.92 5.66 18.79
CA LYS A 578 -2.59 5.05 18.60
C LYS A 578 -1.93 5.37 17.25
N LEU A 579 -2.45 6.33 16.48
CA LEU A 579 -1.85 6.76 15.21
C LEU A 579 -0.37 7.21 15.34
N PRO A 580 0.05 7.93 16.40
CA PRO A 580 1.47 8.21 16.66
C PRO A 580 2.29 6.95 16.93
N THR A 581 1.68 5.91 17.51
CA THR A 581 2.31 4.61 17.72
C THR A 581 2.53 3.89 16.39
N VAL A 582 1.56 3.89 15.46
CA VAL A 582 1.81 3.28 14.13
C VAL A 582 2.86 4.07 13.35
N ILE A 583 2.86 5.41 13.41
CA ILE A 583 3.90 6.26 12.78
C ILE A 583 5.29 5.93 13.35
N LYS A 584 5.42 5.73 14.67
CA LYS A 584 6.67 5.33 15.32
C LYS A 584 7.21 4.00 14.75
N TYR A 585 6.33 3.03 14.51
CA TYR A 585 6.73 1.71 14.01
C TYR A 585 6.88 1.68 12.47
N VAL A 586 6.18 2.54 11.73
CA VAL A 586 6.47 2.80 10.30
C VAL A 586 7.90 3.32 10.15
N ASN A 587 8.34 4.26 11.00
CA ASN A 587 9.73 4.74 11.04
C ASN A 587 10.74 3.62 11.37
N LEU A 588 10.36 2.68 12.23
CA LEU A 588 11.18 1.50 12.51
C LEU A 588 11.36 0.64 11.25
N LEU A 589 10.27 0.30 10.55
CA LEU A 589 10.33 -0.49 9.31
C LEU A 589 11.16 0.23 8.24
N ALA A 590 10.98 1.54 8.07
CA ALA A 590 11.78 2.36 7.17
C ALA A 590 13.28 2.40 7.54
N ALA A 591 13.61 2.39 8.83
CA ALA A 591 15.00 2.29 9.25
C ALA A 591 15.58 0.90 8.96
N VAL A 592 14.78 -0.16 9.15
CA VAL A 592 15.18 -1.56 8.86
C VAL A 592 15.43 -1.77 7.37
N SER A 593 14.63 -1.19 6.48
CA SER A 593 14.82 -1.33 5.02
C SER A 593 16.19 -0.78 4.55
N LYS A 594 16.65 0.31 5.19
CA LYS A 594 17.94 0.96 4.89
C LYS A 594 19.16 0.29 5.51
N ALA A 595 18.98 -0.55 6.52
CA ALA A 595 20.13 -1.06 7.27
C ALA A 595 20.98 -1.98 6.39
N GLU A 596 22.29 -1.73 6.29
CA GLU A 596 23.17 -2.41 5.32
C GLU A 596 23.34 -3.92 5.61
N ASN A 597 23.24 -4.33 6.87
CA ASN A 597 23.49 -5.71 7.31
C ASN A 597 22.64 -6.09 8.53
N SER A 598 22.62 -7.38 8.86
CA SER A 598 21.84 -7.95 9.98
C SER A 598 22.15 -7.28 11.33
N ALA A 599 23.40 -6.91 11.58
CA ALA A 599 23.80 -6.24 12.81
C ALA A 599 23.24 -4.81 12.92
N ALA A 600 23.14 -4.10 11.79
CA ALA A 600 22.49 -2.78 11.75
C ALA A 600 20.98 -2.89 12.01
N VAL A 601 20.34 -3.91 11.45
CA VAL A 601 18.91 -4.21 11.72
C VAL A 601 18.68 -4.57 13.19
N GLU A 602 19.54 -5.43 13.76
CA GLU A 602 19.49 -5.82 15.17
C GLU A 602 19.63 -4.60 16.10
N LYS A 603 20.63 -3.74 15.88
CA LYS A 603 20.83 -2.51 16.65
C LYS A 603 19.64 -1.54 16.55
N LEU A 604 19.02 -1.42 15.38
CA LEU A 604 17.83 -0.60 15.18
C LEU A 604 16.65 -1.16 15.96
N LEU A 605 16.42 -2.46 15.86
CA LEU A 605 15.34 -3.12 16.56
C LEU A 605 15.57 -3.09 18.08
N GLU A 606 16.80 -3.26 18.57
CA GLU A 606 17.17 -3.08 19.98
C GLU A 606 16.88 -1.66 20.49
N THR A 607 17.18 -0.64 19.69
CA THR A 607 16.93 0.77 20.02
C THR A 607 15.42 1.06 20.18
N TYR A 608 14.58 0.34 19.44
CA TYR A 608 13.12 0.46 19.52
C TYR A 608 12.48 -0.57 20.47
N ALA A 609 13.20 -1.65 20.82
CA ALA A 609 12.72 -2.76 21.64
C ALA A 609 13.13 -2.69 23.12
N LEU A 610 14.24 -2.04 23.49
CA LEU A 610 14.68 -2.01 24.89
C LEU A 610 14.32 -0.69 25.60
N PRO A 611 13.53 -0.72 26.68
CA PRO A 611 13.87 0.11 27.83
C PRO A 611 15.20 -0.42 28.41
N ALA A 612 16.21 0.42 28.54
CA ALA A 612 17.55 0.03 29.01
C ALA A 612 17.51 -0.70 30.39
N GLY A 613 18.15 -1.87 30.51
CA GLY A 613 18.29 -2.55 31.82
C GLY A 613 18.70 -4.04 31.90
N SER A 614 19.44 -4.66 30.95
CA SER A 614 19.74 -6.10 31.04
C SER A 614 20.62 -6.50 32.25
N SER A 615 21.70 -5.76 32.52
CA SER A 615 22.55 -5.97 33.72
C SER A 615 21.84 -5.62 35.05
N ARG A 616 20.71 -4.90 34.97
CA ARG A 616 19.88 -4.53 36.12
C ARG A 616 19.14 -5.74 36.66
N ILE A 617 18.78 -6.71 35.81
CA ILE A 617 18.01 -7.90 36.21
C ILE A 617 18.72 -8.64 37.35
N LYS A 618 20.01 -8.97 37.20
CA LYS A 618 20.80 -9.65 38.25
C LYS A 618 20.91 -8.87 39.57
N LYS A 619 20.82 -7.54 39.50
CA LYS A 619 20.93 -6.65 40.65
C LYS A 619 19.60 -6.51 41.38
N VAL A 620 18.47 -6.65 40.68
CA VAL A 620 17.13 -6.45 41.28
C VAL A 620 16.38 -7.75 41.57
N THR A 621 16.98 -8.91 41.33
CA THR A 621 16.39 -10.23 41.64
C THR A 621 17.07 -10.84 42.85
N ASP A 622 16.31 -11.37 43.81
CA ASP A 622 16.86 -12.07 44.98
C ASP A 622 17.58 -13.36 44.57
N PHE A 623 17.19 -14.01 43.48
CA PHE A 623 17.91 -15.17 42.96
C PHE A 623 17.74 -15.26 41.45
N ASN A 624 18.83 -15.49 40.73
CA ASN A 624 18.83 -15.63 39.28
C ASN A 624 19.83 -16.68 38.81
N ILE A 625 19.36 -17.70 38.08
CA ILE A 625 20.24 -18.59 37.31
C ILE A 625 20.12 -18.17 35.86
N ALA A 626 21.25 -17.98 35.18
CA ALA A 626 21.31 -17.50 33.81
C ALA A 626 22.51 -18.09 33.06
N VAL A 627 22.48 -18.02 31.74
CA VAL A 627 23.70 -18.12 30.93
C VAL A 627 24.23 -16.72 30.70
N ASN A 628 25.52 -16.54 30.93
CA ASN A 628 26.14 -15.24 31.00
C ASN A 628 27.48 -15.21 30.26
N ALA A 629 27.80 -14.05 29.70
CA ALA A 629 29.11 -13.76 29.14
C ALA A 629 29.75 -12.56 29.87
N TYR A 630 31.07 -12.62 30.01
CA TYR A 630 31.86 -11.51 30.56
C TYR A 630 32.94 -11.15 29.55
N VAL A 631 32.86 -9.98 28.93
CA VAL A 631 33.84 -9.56 27.91
C VAL A 631 34.69 -8.42 28.45
N GLY A 632 36.00 -8.62 28.54
CA GLY A 632 36.89 -7.57 29.05
C GLY A 632 38.35 -7.98 29.20
N GLY A 633 39.04 -7.25 30.06
CA GLY A 633 40.45 -7.51 30.36
C GLY A 633 40.59 -8.51 31.50
N PHE A 634 41.60 -9.39 31.42
CA PHE A 634 41.98 -10.26 32.53
C PHE A 634 43.45 -10.06 32.91
N PHE A 635 43.74 -10.40 34.16
CA PHE A 635 45.06 -10.57 34.74
C PHE A 635 45.13 -11.94 35.43
N GLY A 636 46.13 -12.76 35.13
CA GLY A 636 46.25 -14.11 35.65
C GLY A 636 47.68 -14.50 35.97
N ARG A 637 47.82 -15.50 36.84
CA ARG A 637 49.12 -16.02 37.28
C ARG A 637 49.13 -17.53 37.09
N SER A 638 50.06 -18.02 36.27
CA SER A 638 50.24 -19.46 36.01
C SER A 638 51.57 -19.94 36.55
N GLY A 639 51.57 -21.07 37.25
CA GLY A 639 52.78 -21.75 37.71
C GLY A 639 53.30 -22.71 36.65
N VAL A 640 54.59 -22.63 36.34
CA VAL A 640 55.31 -23.67 35.59
C VAL A 640 56.18 -24.43 36.60
N PRO A 641 56.11 -25.77 36.69
CA PRO A 641 57.01 -26.54 37.54
C PRO A 641 58.47 -26.22 37.18
N GLY A 642 59.22 -25.66 38.13
CA GLY A 642 60.64 -25.35 37.97
C GLY A 642 61.01 -23.94 37.47
N SER A 643 60.07 -23.03 37.19
CA SER A 643 60.42 -21.68 36.65
C SER A 643 59.64 -20.49 37.21
N GLY A 644 59.03 -20.63 38.39
CA GLY A 644 58.37 -19.52 39.09
C GLY A 644 57.04 -19.09 38.44
N PHE A 645 56.41 -18.05 39.00
CA PHE A 645 55.13 -17.56 38.51
C PHE A 645 55.29 -16.60 37.34
N THR A 646 54.55 -16.81 36.25
CA THR A 646 54.45 -15.86 35.13
C THR A 646 53.16 -15.05 35.21
N ASN A 647 53.27 -13.73 35.13
CA ASN A 647 52.11 -12.83 35.04
C ASN A 647 51.60 -12.82 33.59
N ARG A 648 50.29 -12.96 33.41
CA ARG A 648 49.59 -12.90 32.12
C ARG A 648 48.51 -11.83 32.18
N TYR A 649 48.38 -11.03 31.13
CA TYR A 649 47.26 -10.09 30.95
C TYR A 649 46.76 -10.19 29.52
N GLY A 650 45.49 -9.89 29.27
CA GLY A 650 44.92 -9.96 27.92
C GLY A 650 43.40 -9.78 27.89
N LEU A 651 42.78 -10.15 26.78
CA LEU A 651 41.33 -10.19 26.61
C LEU A 651 40.78 -11.56 27.05
N THR A 652 39.65 -11.53 27.75
CA THR A 652 38.88 -12.70 28.15
C THR A 652 37.43 -12.52 27.71
N ALA A 653 36.80 -13.63 27.31
CA ALA A 653 35.40 -13.66 26.93
C ALA A 653 34.76 -15.00 27.34
N PRO A 654 34.72 -15.33 28.64
CA PRO A 654 34.13 -16.57 29.09
C PRO A 654 32.62 -16.55 28.97
N ILE A 655 32.07 -17.71 28.57
CA ILE A 655 30.65 -17.98 28.44
C ILE A 655 30.31 -19.18 29.31
N GLY A 656 29.26 -19.06 30.11
CA GLY A 656 28.92 -20.09 31.09
C GLY A 656 27.65 -19.82 31.88
N PHE A 657 27.42 -20.64 32.91
CA PHE A 657 26.26 -20.54 33.78
C PHE A 657 26.56 -19.61 34.96
N SER A 658 25.72 -18.63 35.22
CA SER A 658 25.79 -17.77 36.40
C SER A 658 24.62 -18.02 37.34
N MET A 659 24.92 -18.18 38.62
CA MET A 659 23.95 -18.13 39.71
C MET A 659 24.20 -16.85 40.51
N SER A 660 23.22 -15.95 40.54
CA SER A 660 23.36 -14.57 41.02
C SER A 660 22.35 -14.26 42.12
N HIS A 661 22.78 -13.43 43.07
CA HIS A 661 21.94 -12.77 44.08
C HIS A 661 22.12 -11.25 43.95
N GLY A 662 21.02 -10.52 43.83
CA GLY A 662 21.01 -9.07 43.65
C GLY A 662 20.89 -8.30 44.96
N PHE A 663 21.56 -7.16 45.05
CA PHE A 663 21.51 -6.23 46.19
C PHE A 663 21.06 -4.84 45.76
N TYR A 664 20.22 -4.76 44.73
CA TYR A 664 19.72 -3.54 44.10
C TYR A 664 20.86 -2.57 43.73
N LYS A 665 20.89 -1.39 44.35
CA LYS A 665 21.90 -0.35 44.07
C LYS A 665 23.29 -0.75 44.55
N ALA A 666 23.42 -1.74 45.44
CA ALA A 666 24.71 -2.26 45.91
C ALA A 666 25.34 -3.29 44.96
N GLY A 667 24.68 -3.64 43.84
CA GLY A 667 25.25 -4.53 42.82
C GLY A 667 24.68 -5.95 42.90
N SER A 668 25.48 -6.95 42.52
CA SER A 668 25.09 -8.37 42.56
C SER A 668 26.31 -9.26 42.79
N ILE A 669 26.14 -10.37 43.48
CA ILE A 669 27.17 -11.41 43.59
C ILE A 669 26.74 -12.60 42.77
N SER A 670 27.66 -13.19 41.99
CA SER A 670 27.39 -14.36 41.16
C SER A 670 28.47 -15.42 41.33
N ALA A 671 28.06 -16.68 41.41
CA ALA A 671 28.91 -17.83 41.12
C ALA A 671 28.80 -18.12 39.62
N PHE A 672 29.92 -18.14 38.91
CA PHE A 672 29.98 -18.32 37.46
C PHE A 672 30.78 -19.57 37.11
N LEU A 673 30.16 -20.48 36.37
CA LEU A 673 30.75 -21.68 35.80
C LEU A 673 30.97 -21.44 34.30
N GLY A 674 32.15 -20.96 33.94
CA GLY A 674 32.61 -20.82 32.57
C GLY A 674 32.81 -22.18 31.92
N VAL A 675 32.30 -22.38 30.71
CA VAL A 675 32.49 -23.61 29.92
C VAL A 675 33.44 -23.35 28.75
N PHE A 676 33.33 -22.18 28.15
CA PHE A 676 34.11 -21.75 26.99
C PHE A 676 34.76 -20.40 27.26
N ASP A 677 35.95 -20.17 26.72
CA ASP A 677 36.56 -18.83 26.67
C ASP A 677 37.18 -18.58 25.30
N ILE A 678 36.61 -17.63 24.58
CA ILE A 678 37.03 -17.27 23.22
C ILE A 678 38.11 -16.18 23.22
N GLY A 679 38.46 -15.61 24.39
CA GLY A 679 39.46 -14.56 24.52
C GLY A 679 40.87 -14.99 24.08
N GLY A 680 41.24 -16.25 24.34
CA GLY A 680 42.51 -16.85 23.91
C GLY A 680 42.66 -16.91 22.39
N THR A 681 41.58 -17.24 21.68
CA THR A 681 41.54 -17.29 20.21
C THR A 681 41.62 -15.89 19.59
N ILE A 682 40.92 -14.91 20.18
CA ILE A 682 40.97 -13.51 19.75
C ILE A 682 42.39 -12.96 19.88
N ARG A 683 43.07 -13.26 20.99
CA ARG A 683 44.47 -12.86 21.20
C ARG A 683 45.42 -13.50 20.20
N TYR A 684 45.33 -14.80 19.96
CA TYR A 684 46.18 -15.50 18.98
C TYR A 684 46.06 -14.87 17.58
N LYS A 685 44.87 -14.36 17.21
CA LYS A 685 44.62 -13.66 15.95
C LYS A 685 45.26 -12.26 15.89
N LEU A 686 45.19 -11.52 17.00
CA LEU A 686 45.78 -10.19 17.14
C LEU A 686 47.31 -10.26 17.13
N ASP A 687 47.89 -11.24 17.80
CA ASP A 687 49.35 -11.41 17.92
C ASP A 687 49.99 -11.89 16.58
N ASN A 688 49.22 -12.57 15.71
CA ASN A 688 49.70 -13.11 14.42
C ASN A 688 49.22 -12.34 13.17
N GLN A 689 48.88 -11.05 13.32
CA GLN A 689 48.47 -10.16 12.21
C GLN A 689 47.42 -10.78 11.28
N GLY A 690 46.45 -11.53 11.83
CA GLY A 690 45.36 -12.12 11.05
C GLY A 690 45.72 -13.27 10.11
N LYS A 691 46.93 -13.84 10.17
CA LYS A 691 47.31 -15.04 9.39
C LYS A 691 46.88 -16.31 10.14
N TYR A 692 45.94 -17.08 9.58
CA TYR A 692 45.67 -18.46 10.00
C TYR A 692 46.63 -19.38 9.25
N GLN A 693 47.65 -19.92 9.94
CA GLN A 693 48.43 -21.04 9.40
C GLN A 693 48.22 -22.37 10.15
N GLN A 694 47.25 -22.45 11.07
CA GLN A 694 46.88 -23.71 11.72
C GLN A 694 45.43 -23.70 12.22
N ASP A 695 44.75 -24.84 12.08
CA ASP A 695 43.38 -25.05 12.54
C ASP A 695 43.29 -24.88 14.07
N VAL A 696 42.44 -23.95 14.52
CA VAL A 696 42.08 -23.84 15.94
C VAL A 696 41.19 -25.02 16.29
N SER A 697 41.68 -25.94 17.11
CA SER A 697 40.91 -27.12 17.50
C SER A 697 39.74 -26.73 18.41
N LEU A 698 38.61 -27.46 18.32
CA LEU A 698 37.45 -27.26 19.24
C LEU A 698 37.89 -27.43 20.71
N ALA A 699 38.91 -28.26 20.94
CA ALA A 699 39.57 -28.46 22.23
C ALA A 699 40.30 -27.21 22.76
N GLY A 700 40.67 -26.27 21.88
CA GLY A 700 41.37 -25.03 22.23
C GLY A 700 40.46 -23.90 22.75
N ILE A 701 39.13 -24.04 22.66
CA ILE A 701 38.14 -23.04 23.13
C ILE A 701 37.41 -23.51 24.40
N VAL A 702 37.39 -24.83 24.63
CA VAL A 702 36.90 -25.42 25.88
C VAL A 702 37.88 -25.04 26.99
N SER A 703 37.44 -24.13 27.85
CA SER A 703 38.24 -23.63 28.97
C SER A 703 37.36 -23.53 30.20
N PRO A 704 37.01 -24.68 30.80
CA PRO A 704 36.13 -24.69 31.96
C PRO A 704 36.75 -23.86 33.07
N GLY A 705 35.93 -23.15 33.83
CA GLY A 705 36.39 -22.27 34.89
C GLY A 705 35.30 -21.98 35.90
N ILE A 706 35.72 -21.66 37.12
CA ILE A 706 34.82 -21.25 38.19
C ILE A 706 35.29 -19.88 38.67
N HIS A 707 34.38 -18.92 38.68
CA HIS A 707 34.63 -17.55 39.10
C HIS A 707 33.59 -17.07 40.10
N ALA A 708 34.04 -16.33 41.11
CA ALA A 708 33.17 -15.45 41.89
C ALA A 708 33.15 -14.09 41.21
N VAL A 709 31.97 -13.56 40.93
CA VAL A 709 31.79 -12.33 40.16
C VAL A 709 30.96 -11.32 40.92
N TYR A 710 31.49 -10.12 41.07
CA TYR A 710 30.79 -8.97 41.64
C TYR A 710 30.38 -8.02 40.51
N GLY A 711 29.07 -7.86 40.33
CA GLY A 711 28.47 -6.86 39.47
C GLY A 711 28.41 -5.51 40.18
N PHE A 712 28.91 -4.47 39.52
CA PHE A 712 29.12 -3.15 40.11
C PHE A 712 27.80 -2.46 40.53
N PRO A 713 27.86 -1.53 41.50
CA PRO A 713 26.67 -0.82 42.01
C PRO A 713 26.01 0.10 40.95
N TRP A 714 24.88 0.69 41.32
CA TRP A 714 24.13 1.67 40.51
C TRP A 714 23.75 1.23 39.10
N TYR A 715 23.52 -0.07 38.92
CA TYR A 715 23.14 -0.66 37.64
C TYR A 715 24.19 -0.55 36.54
N LEU A 716 25.46 -0.29 36.89
CA LEU A 716 26.57 -0.29 35.95
C LEU A 716 26.73 -1.67 35.30
N PRO A 717 26.87 -1.77 33.97
CA PRO A 717 27.08 -3.04 33.26
C PRO A 717 28.55 -3.50 33.33
N LEU A 718 29.21 -3.28 34.47
CA LEU A 718 30.58 -3.69 34.73
C LEU A 718 30.59 -4.75 35.84
N SER A 719 31.48 -5.73 35.71
CA SER A 719 31.70 -6.76 36.71
C SER A 719 33.17 -7.05 36.88
N ALA A 720 33.57 -7.31 38.12
CA ALA A 720 34.88 -7.86 38.43
C ALA A 720 34.74 -9.31 38.88
N GLY A 721 35.53 -10.21 38.30
CA GLY A 721 35.53 -11.61 38.67
C GLY A 721 36.90 -12.10 39.09
N ILE A 722 36.95 -13.06 40.00
CA ILE A 722 38.17 -13.79 40.39
C ILE A 722 37.87 -15.29 40.36
N GLY A 723 38.81 -16.10 39.86
CA GLY A 723 38.56 -17.52 39.71
C GLY A 723 39.73 -18.34 39.21
N CYS A 724 39.43 -19.59 38.92
CA CYS A 724 40.36 -20.54 38.31
C CYS A 724 39.76 -21.04 37.00
N GLN A 725 40.61 -21.14 35.99
CA GLN A 725 40.23 -21.60 34.66
C GLN A 725 41.25 -22.61 34.16
N TRP A 726 40.78 -23.71 33.57
CA TRP A 726 41.62 -24.72 32.95
C TRP A 726 41.78 -24.39 31.48
N VAL A 727 42.97 -23.95 31.09
CA VAL A 727 43.21 -23.44 29.73
C VAL A 727 44.01 -24.49 28.94
N SER A 728 43.56 -24.77 27.72
CA SER A 728 44.29 -25.57 26.73
C SER A 728 45.01 -24.65 25.73
N PRO A 729 46.19 -25.01 25.20
CA PRO A 729 46.79 -24.29 24.08
C PRO A 729 45.84 -24.30 22.87
N VAL A 730 45.70 -23.13 22.22
CA VAL A 730 44.79 -22.91 21.07
C VAL A 730 45.10 -23.84 19.88
N THR A 731 46.31 -24.40 19.82
CA THR A 731 46.83 -25.28 18.76
C THR A 731 47.00 -26.75 19.18
N ALA A 732 46.45 -27.17 20.33
CA ALA A 732 46.59 -28.56 20.80
C ALA A 732 45.68 -29.51 19.99
N ASP A 733 46.25 -30.63 19.52
CA ASP A 733 45.49 -31.74 18.93
C ASP A 733 44.46 -32.29 19.93
N ALA A 734 43.30 -32.72 19.43
CA ALA A 734 42.18 -33.23 20.25
C ALA A 734 42.60 -34.38 21.20
N ASP A 735 43.67 -35.09 20.85
CA ASP A 735 44.16 -36.28 21.54
C ASP A 735 45.24 -35.96 22.62
N LYS A 736 45.61 -34.69 22.81
CA LYS A 736 46.67 -34.24 23.73
C LYS A 736 46.27 -33.03 24.59
N ILE A 737 45.06 -33.03 25.13
CA ILE A 737 44.58 -31.95 26.00
C ILE A 737 45.27 -32.02 27.38
N SER A 738 46.22 -31.11 27.64
CA SER A 738 46.77 -30.89 28.98
C SER A 738 46.12 -29.64 29.60
N LEU A 739 45.05 -29.85 30.35
CA LEU A 739 44.36 -28.79 31.09
C LEU A 739 45.23 -28.33 32.27
N LYS A 740 45.71 -27.08 32.24
CA LYS A 740 46.45 -26.49 33.35
C LYS A 740 45.59 -25.46 34.09
N PRO A 741 45.47 -25.54 35.42
CA PRO A 741 44.75 -24.53 36.19
C PRO A 741 45.49 -23.19 36.12
N SER A 742 44.75 -22.13 35.84
CA SER A 742 45.23 -20.76 35.81
C SER A 742 44.31 -19.91 36.67
N PHE A 743 44.86 -19.33 37.73
CA PHE A 743 44.14 -18.34 38.52
C PHE A 743 44.11 -17.01 37.78
N ASN A 744 42.94 -16.44 37.63
CA ASN A 744 42.75 -15.16 36.96
C ASN A 744 41.72 -14.27 37.67
N ALA A 745 41.89 -12.98 37.43
CA ALA A 745 40.94 -11.93 37.76
C ALA A 745 40.58 -11.22 36.46
N PHE A 746 39.33 -10.78 36.31
CA PHE A 746 38.88 -10.02 35.16
C PHE A 746 38.09 -8.79 35.57
N LEU A 747 38.14 -7.76 34.72
CA LEU A 747 37.22 -6.64 34.72
C LEU A 747 36.55 -6.62 33.34
N ALA A 748 35.23 -6.81 33.33
CA ALA A 748 34.49 -7.09 32.12
C ALA A 748 33.14 -6.40 32.09
N VAL A 749 32.64 -6.18 30.87
CA VAL A 749 31.24 -5.84 30.65
C VAL A 749 30.41 -7.09 30.93
N ASP A 750 29.39 -6.93 31.78
CA ASP A 750 28.46 -8.00 32.13
C ASP A 750 27.35 -8.12 31.08
N ILE A 751 27.29 -9.26 30.39
CA ILE A 751 26.37 -9.51 29.30
C ILE A 751 25.52 -10.75 29.66
N PRO A 752 24.35 -10.54 30.30
CA PRO A 752 23.34 -11.59 30.45
C PRO A 752 22.85 -12.05 29.08
N LEU A 753 23.03 -13.34 28.78
CA LEU A 753 22.58 -13.93 27.51
C LEU A 753 21.11 -14.36 27.64
N PHE A 754 20.77 -15.16 28.66
CA PHE A 754 19.38 -15.52 28.96
C PHE A 754 19.22 -16.02 30.41
N ASN A 755 18.05 -15.78 31.03
CA ASN A 755 17.76 -16.25 32.39
C ASN A 755 17.08 -17.62 32.34
N LEU A 756 17.56 -18.56 33.15
CA LEU A 756 17.04 -19.92 33.32
C LEU A 756 15.99 -20.00 34.44
N THR A 757 16.16 -19.25 35.53
CA THR A 757 15.14 -19.08 36.58
C THR A 757 15.40 -17.81 37.38
N ARG A 758 14.33 -17.16 37.86
CA ARG A 758 14.43 -15.98 38.75
C ARG A 758 13.35 -16.00 39.83
N SER A 759 13.71 -15.60 41.05
CA SER A 759 12.73 -15.20 42.07
C SER A 759 12.51 -13.68 42.00
N LYS A 760 11.41 -13.21 42.61
CA LYS A 760 11.23 -11.77 42.86
C LYS A 760 12.40 -11.22 43.66
#